data_AF-A0A6I3XDH3-F1
#
_entry.id   AF-A0A6I3XDH3-F1
#
_cell.length_a   1.000
_cell.length_b   1.000
_cell.length_c   1.000
_cell.angle_alpha   90.00
_cell.angle_beta   90.00
_cell.angle_gamma   90.00
#
_symmetry.space_group_name_H-M   'P 1'
#
loop_
_entity.id
_entity.type
_entity.pdbx_description
1 polymer ?
#
loop_
_entity_poly.entity_id
_entity_poly.type
_entity_poly.pdbx_seq_one_letter_code
_entity_poly.pdbx_strand_id
1 'polypeptide(L)'
;MAAQDYYAVVQQLYVSYFGRPADYYGLQDFAAQLEALGAPKTFAALNVAIQSPDASAGLKALVSGFDSSPEAIALYGSDTSTIGTSKFVAAIYQNVLNREPDVSGLDFWVKAITSGTLSRANAAASISAAAVANPTGPDSATVQNKVNVATNFTAAIDTAAEINGFSGDAAAASARDLLAAVDSTTNVEAYQATVEASLEAIVVASIPTTTAALTQGLDNLTGGAGNDTFNATEVVVGGVAQATLTLGDKINGGSGNDTLNITQTAALGALSNVTVANVENVNVTVANTVQIDTTAWTGVTALNVNSVGGTTGTGIVAAATTNVTANNSGTGNVVVAGGLAQTVTTAAGVTLSGATGAITTTSSAQAGNAILVNGGTTVAVTAEGQTTGTITVGSTAAPTGAVTVDAAVGYADGVLAAGNISVKGGTTVEVNATGVTAAAATAAATDTSNFTVTLGSVTVTGGDATTDVTVNQANAVTKVDATGTAGADANGKIGIVNGQVVIADKNVASATAAGTIATVTINSFGASSTVASSALTTLNLSGTGVDLTVTDGSLTTAAVTEQAVNVNGLTTTGAVTLDAHITTLNLNAATKESTIASLAASGAATLNIGGDAAVTLTSHTLAGAANTITVTNTAGVTLGAALATNTTFTGGDGADSIKLTGGFTKAITLGAGDDTVTYAAVGTGGSVAAGEGTDTIIITGAAAVTASASSAFNSKFTGFEVLELSSGDVGTINLLGVNNISSVRAAGGEVNLEGLVSNGTFTLTGNSVDATVNVAAAAFNPADVLNIGLASTTALTGGSVVAAGVETINISAADAAAAGSSAVVHELTLEAVAATSVVVTGNNGVNLTNTGNVAITSFDASGVVANGTATADTAANLAVTFVSENTTASAAVSITGGAGNDTLTGSVAIDTINGGAGNDTIGGLAGADVLNGGEGNDTITGGAGIDTLTGGEGADIFVFAAGDAGITGTERVTDFSIALGGDKLDLSTTTLVADVTASNITSAINGAVDLTATVKNGIITLGGADASLVDTIGELKLVFEALEAAGAADTAAIVWGGNTYVITDTVGGAANDIIQLVGVTGATSLSTTDAANSIWIS
;
A
#
# COMPACT_ATOMS: atom_id res chain seq x y z
N MET A 1 35.89 62.61 -6.67
CA MET A 1 35.91 63.01 -8.08
C MET A 1 36.76 62.00 -8.82
N ALA A 2 36.15 60.89 -9.25
CA ALA A 2 36.88 59.87 -10.00
C ALA A 2 37.17 60.42 -11.40
N ALA A 3 38.42 60.31 -11.84
CA ALA A 3 38.80 60.57 -13.22
C ALA A 3 38.13 59.50 -14.09
N GLN A 4 36.98 59.83 -14.69
CA GLN A 4 36.49 59.03 -15.81
C GLN A 4 37.43 59.28 -16.98
N ASP A 5 38.18 58.25 -17.35
CA ASP A 5 38.98 58.21 -18.56
C ASP A 5 38.25 57.41 -19.65
N TYR A 6 38.77 57.44 -20.87
CA TYR A 6 38.17 56.77 -22.03
C TYR A 6 37.98 55.26 -21.85
N TYR A 7 38.67 54.60 -20.91
CA TYR A 7 38.55 53.15 -20.68
C TYR A 7 37.13 52.67 -20.37
N ALA A 8 36.38 53.37 -19.52
CA ALA A 8 34.98 52.97 -19.24
C ALA A 8 34.09 53.11 -20.48
N VAL A 9 34.39 54.10 -21.33
CA VAL A 9 33.69 54.34 -22.59
C VAL A 9 34.00 53.23 -23.60
N VAL A 10 35.27 52.82 -23.71
CA VAL A 10 35.69 51.72 -24.58
C VAL A 10 35.08 50.40 -24.10
N GLN A 11 35.11 50.12 -22.81
CA GLN A 11 34.57 48.88 -22.26
C GLN A 11 33.07 48.75 -22.54
N GLN A 12 32.33 49.84 -22.34
CA GLN A 12 30.90 49.87 -22.64
C GLN A 12 30.63 49.72 -24.14
N LEU A 13 31.49 50.24 -25.03
CA LEU A 13 31.38 50.02 -26.48
C LEU A 13 31.60 48.54 -26.85
N TYR A 14 32.62 47.89 -26.28
CA TYR A 14 32.91 46.47 -26.50
C TYR A 14 31.78 45.56 -26.00
N VAL A 15 31.26 45.81 -24.80
CA VAL A 15 30.09 45.08 -24.27
C VAL A 15 28.88 45.30 -25.17
N SER A 16 28.63 46.54 -25.58
CA SER A 16 27.45 46.86 -26.40
C SER A 16 27.52 46.23 -27.78
N TYR A 17 28.70 46.23 -28.39
CA TYR A 17 28.87 45.84 -29.78
C TYR A 17 29.22 44.34 -29.95
N PHE A 18 29.99 43.75 -29.05
CA PHE A 18 30.47 42.37 -29.16
C PHE A 18 29.98 41.43 -28.05
N GLY A 19 29.35 41.96 -27.00
CA GLY A 19 28.90 41.15 -25.86
C GLY A 19 30.03 40.55 -25.02
N ARG A 20 31.26 41.06 -25.15
CA ARG A 20 32.44 40.60 -24.40
C ARG A 20 33.25 41.77 -23.83
N PRO A 21 34.14 41.50 -22.84
CA PRO A 21 35.13 42.47 -22.38
C PRO A 21 36.12 42.84 -23.50
N ALA A 22 36.63 44.07 -23.46
CA ALA A 22 37.75 44.46 -24.32
C ALA A 22 39.00 43.69 -23.94
N ASP A 23 39.84 43.36 -24.94
CA ASP A 23 41.18 42.88 -24.67
C ASP A 23 42.07 44.03 -24.17
N TYR A 24 43.14 43.69 -23.47
CA TYR A 24 44.02 44.66 -22.82
C TYR A 24 44.62 45.68 -23.81
N TYR A 25 45.01 45.24 -25.02
CA TYR A 25 45.61 46.12 -26.03
C TYR A 25 44.55 46.93 -26.78
N GLY A 26 43.41 46.32 -27.13
CA GLY A 26 42.27 46.98 -27.75
C GLY A 26 41.68 48.08 -26.85
N LEU A 27 41.63 47.84 -25.54
CA LEU A 27 41.21 48.83 -24.56
C LEU A 27 42.12 50.08 -24.56
N GLN A 28 43.43 49.88 -24.62
CA GLN A 28 44.43 50.96 -24.65
C GLN A 28 44.46 51.72 -25.96
N ASP A 29 44.55 51.02 -27.08
CA ASP A 29 44.66 51.62 -28.40
C ASP A 29 43.42 52.46 -28.73
N PHE A 30 42.23 51.91 -28.46
CA PHE A 30 40.99 52.62 -28.74
C PHE A 30 40.81 53.84 -27.80
N ALA A 31 41.20 53.74 -26.53
CA ALA A 31 41.17 54.86 -25.60
C ALA A 31 42.09 56.01 -26.05
N ALA A 32 43.31 55.69 -26.50
CA ALA A 32 44.27 56.66 -27.02
C ALA A 32 43.76 57.35 -28.30
N GLN A 33 43.08 56.62 -29.17
CA GLN A 33 42.47 57.17 -30.39
C GLN A 33 41.32 58.15 -30.06
N LEU A 34 40.47 57.83 -29.08
CA LEU A 34 39.44 58.75 -28.60
C LEU A 34 40.05 60.03 -27.99
N GLU A 35 41.15 59.89 -27.25
CA GLU A 35 41.88 61.02 -26.68
C GLU A 35 42.46 61.94 -27.75
N ALA A 36 43.13 61.38 -28.77
CA ALA A 36 43.72 62.13 -29.88
C ALA A 36 42.68 62.92 -30.68
N LEU A 37 41.43 62.43 -30.73
CA LEU A 37 40.31 63.08 -31.40
C LEU A 37 39.59 64.11 -30.51
N GLY A 38 39.98 64.26 -29.24
CA GLY A 38 39.33 65.16 -28.27
C GLY A 38 37.88 64.78 -27.98
N ALA A 39 37.58 63.48 -27.98
CA ALA A 39 36.22 62.98 -27.81
C ALA A 39 35.66 63.22 -26.39
N PRO A 40 34.33 63.17 -26.18
CA PRO A 40 33.78 63.26 -24.83
C PRO A 40 34.16 62.05 -23.95
N LYS A 41 34.44 62.29 -22.67
CA LYS A 41 34.89 61.26 -21.69
C LYS A 41 33.76 60.45 -21.04
N THR A 42 32.52 60.62 -21.46
CA THR A 42 31.38 59.81 -20.97
C THR A 42 30.67 59.14 -22.13
N PHE A 43 30.17 57.92 -21.93
CA PHE A 43 29.52 57.16 -22.99
C PHE A 43 28.30 57.88 -23.56
N ALA A 44 27.50 58.52 -22.70
CA ALA A 44 26.34 59.31 -23.12
C ALA A 44 26.74 60.52 -23.97
N ALA A 45 27.77 61.28 -23.57
CA ALA A 45 28.22 62.44 -24.35
C ALA A 45 28.91 62.02 -25.65
N LEU A 46 29.64 60.90 -25.66
CA LEU A 46 30.21 60.33 -26.88
C LEU A 46 29.10 59.92 -27.85
N ASN A 47 28.07 59.22 -27.37
CA ASN A 47 26.94 58.78 -28.19
C ASN A 47 26.20 59.97 -28.83
N VAL A 48 26.06 61.08 -28.12
CA VAL A 48 25.50 62.32 -28.69
C VAL A 48 26.44 62.93 -29.73
N ALA A 49 27.75 62.99 -29.44
CA ALA A 49 28.72 63.59 -30.33
C ALA A 49 28.81 62.86 -31.68
N ILE A 50 28.82 61.53 -31.70
CA ILE A 50 28.92 60.73 -32.94
C ILE A 50 27.68 60.84 -33.84
N GLN A 51 26.53 61.16 -33.26
CA GLN A 51 25.28 61.37 -33.98
C GLN A 51 25.12 62.81 -34.51
N SER A 52 25.95 63.75 -34.03
CA SER A 52 25.91 65.14 -34.47
C SER A 52 26.28 65.27 -35.96
N PRO A 53 25.58 66.12 -36.74
CA PRO A 53 26.01 66.48 -38.09
C PRO A 53 27.44 67.03 -38.11
N ASP A 54 27.84 67.75 -37.05
CA ASP A 54 29.11 68.45 -36.91
C ASP A 54 30.26 67.59 -36.31
N ALA A 55 30.03 66.30 -36.05
CA ALA A 55 31.09 65.44 -35.53
C ALA A 55 32.25 65.30 -36.53
N SER A 56 33.49 65.27 -36.03
CA SER A 56 34.67 65.14 -36.88
C SER A 56 34.62 63.84 -37.70
N ALA A 57 35.08 63.91 -38.96
CA ALA A 57 35.12 62.74 -39.84
C ALA A 57 35.92 61.58 -39.23
N GLY A 58 36.97 61.89 -38.44
CA GLY A 58 37.77 60.91 -37.71
C GLY A 58 36.99 60.18 -36.61
N LEU A 59 36.14 60.88 -35.85
CA LEU A 59 35.34 60.25 -34.79
C LEU A 59 34.24 59.35 -35.35
N LYS A 60 33.60 59.76 -36.45
CA LYS A 60 32.61 58.91 -37.16
C LYS A 60 33.27 57.68 -37.78
N ALA A 61 34.45 57.84 -38.37
CA ALA A 61 35.23 56.73 -38.94
C ALA A 61 35.63 55.70 -37.87
N LEU A 62 36.07 56.18 -36.70
CA LEU A 62 36.50 55.33 -35.60
C LEU A 62 35.38 54.41 -35.08
N VAL A 63 34.17 54.94 -34.84
CA VAL A 63 33.03 54.12 -34.39
C VAL A 63 32.49 53.22 -35.51
N SER A 64 32.53 53.67 -36.77
CA SER A 64 32.20 52.80 -37.91
C SER A 64 33.18 51.64 -38.09
N GLY A 65 34.39 51.75 -37.53
CA GLY A 65 35.39 50.68 -37.49
C GLY A 65 34.88 49.40 -36.82
N PHE A 66 34.01 49.50 -35.81
CA PHE A 66 33.37 48.34 -35.17
C PHE A 66 32.44 47.60 -36.14
N ASP A 67 31.64 48.31 -36.93
CA ASP A 67 30.70 47.71 -37.89
C ASP A 67 31.39 46.99 -39.05
N SER A 68 32.55 47.50 -39.44
CA SER A 68 33.38 46.90 -40.49
C SER A 68 34.44 45.91 -39.98
N SER A 69 34.50 45.62 -38.68
CA SER A 69 35.54 44.74 -38.13
C SER A 69 35.34 43.28 -38.58
N PRO A 70 36.42 42.49 -38.74
CA PRO A 70 36.29 41.06 -39.05
C PRO A 70 35.41 40.31 -38.04
N GLU A 71 35.52 40.65 -36.76
CA GLU A 71 34.72 40.05 -35.68
C GLU A 71 33.23 40.41 -35.81
N ALA A 72 32.91 41.66 -36.17
CA ALA A 72 31.52 42.09 -36.38
C ALA A 72 30.87 41.39 -37.57
N ILE A 73 31.63 41.23 -38.67
CA ILE A 73 31.17 40.50 -39.86
C ILE A 73 30.94 39.03 -39.52
N ALA A 74 31.79 38.43 -38.67
CA ALA A 74 31.61 37.06 -38.21
C ALA A 74 30.37 36.90 -37.31
N LEU A 75 30.13 37.83 -36.39
CA LEU A 75 29.00 37.76 -35.45
C LEU A 75 27.66 38.10 -36.09
N TYR A 76 27.61 39.10 -36.98
CA TYR A 76 26.36 39.69 -37.46
C TYR A 76 26.15 39.54 -38.98
N GLY A 77 27.18 39.15 -39.72
CA GLY A 77 27.16 39.15 -41.19
C GLY A 77 27.15 40.55 -41.80
N SER A 78 27.38 40.60 -43.11
CA SER A 78 27.36 41.84 -43.91
C SER A 78 25.97 42.18 -44.49
N ASP A 79 24.94 41.42 -44.14
CA ASP A 79 23.57 41.63 -44.65
C ASP A 79 22.96 42.92 -44.07
N THR A 80 22.61 43.84 -44.96
CA THR A 80 21.97 45.12 -44.63
C THR A 80 20.47 45.13 -44.96
N SER A 81 19.89 43.99 -45.31
CA SER A 81 18.44 43.83 -45.48
C SER A 81 17.70 44.10 -44.17
N THR A 82 16.37 44.27 -44.23
CA THR A 82 15.53 44.40 -43.04
C THR A 82 15.67 43.18 -42.11
N ILE A 83 15.85 41.98 -42.67
CA ILE A 83 16.04 40.73 -41.91
C ILE A 83 17.43 40.68 -41.26
N GLY A 84 18.48 41.09 -41.98
CA GLY A 84 19.82 41.23 -41.43
C GLY A 84 19.88 42.27 -40.30
N THR A 85 19.19 43.40 -40.49
CA THR A 85 19.08 44.47 -39.48
C THR A 85 18.30 44.02 -38.24
N SER A 86 17.23 43.22 -38.39
CA SER A 86 16.51 42.68 -37.22
C SER A 86 17.35 41.70 -36.40
N LYS A 87 18.16 40.85 -37.06
CA LYS A 87 19.09 39.94 -36.37
C LYS A 87 20.18 40.70 -35.63
N PHE A 88 20.73 41.74 -36.25
CA PHE A 88 21.69 42.64 -35.61
C PHE A 88 21.10 43.29 -34.36
N VAL A 89 19.91 43.90 -34.44
CA VAL A 89 19.26 44.54 -33.28
C VAL A 89 19.00 43.53 -32.14
N ALA A 90 18.50 42.33 -32.45
CA ALA A 90 18.27 41.29 -31.45
C ALA A 90 19.57 40.88 -30.72
N ALA A 91 20.66 40.70 -31.46
CA ALA A 91 21.94 40.34 -30.88
C ALA A 91 22.51 41.46 -29.97
N ILE A 92 22.35 42.73 -30.35
CA ILE A 92 22.73 43.85 -29.48
C ILE A 92 21.90 43.87 -28.19
N TYR A 93 20.59 43.57 -28.28
CA TYR A 93 19.72 43.45 -27.10
C TYR A 93 20.20 42.34 -26.16
N GLN A 94 20.61 41.20 -26.69
CA GLN A 94 21.20 40.13 -25.88
C GLN A 94 22.53 40.56 -25.23
N ASN A 95 23.43 41.18 -26.01
CA ASN A 95 24.71 41.65 -25.51
C ASN A 95 24.57 42.67 -24.37
N VAL A 96 23.67 43.64 -24.53
CA VAL A 96 23.51 44.78 -23.62
C VAL A 96 22.59 44.43 -22.44
N LEU A 97 21.48 43.74 -22.69
CA LEU A 97 20.36 43.60 -21.75
C LEU A 97 20.07 42.17 -21.31
N ASN A 98 20.72 41.18 -21.91
CA ASN A 98 20.48 39.75 -21.64
C ASN A 98 19.02 39.32 -21.84
N ARG A 99 18.37 39.88 -22.87
CA ARG A 99 17.01 39.53 -23.26
C ARG A 99 16.77 39.83 -24.73
N GLU A 100 15.75 39.22 -25.30
CA GLU A 100 15.25 39.58 -26.63
C GLU A 100 14.54 40.95 -26.62
N PRO A 101 14.56 41.70 -27.74
CA PRO A 101 13.79 42.92 -27.88
C PRO A 101 12.29 42.60 -27.93
N ASP A 102 11.47 43.43 -27.27
CA ASP A 102 10.02 43.38 -27.47
C ASP A 102 9.67 43.86 -28.89
N VAL A 103 8.46 43.51 -29.36
CA VAL A 103 8.04 43.79 -30.74
C VAL A 103 8.08 45.30 -31.07
N SER A 104 7.75 46.16 -30.10
CA SER A 104 7.72 47.62 -30.31
C SER A 104 9.14 48.20 -30.33
N GLY A 105 10.02 47.72 -29.44
CA GLY A 105 11.43 48.07 -29.42
C GLY A 105 12.15 47.62 -30.69
N LEU A 106 11.96 46.37 -31.12
CA LEU A 106 12.57 45.83 -32.34
C LEU A 106 12.16 46.65 -33.58
N ASP A 107 10.87 46.94 -33.74
CA ASP A 107 10.35 47.72 -34.86
C ASP A 107 10.88 49.16 -34.86
N PHE A 108 10.96 49.81 -33.69
CA PHE A 108 11.52 51.15 -33.54
C PHE A 108 12.98 51.22 -34.02
N TRP A 109 13.85 50.34 -33.51
CA TRP A 109 15.28 50.37 -33.84
C TRP A 109 15.54 49.98 -35.30
N VAL A 110 14.84 48.97 -35.83
CA VAL A 110 14.98 48.55 -37.23
C VAL A 110 14.55 49.69 -38.17
N LYS A 111 13.46 50.41 -37.88
CA LYS A 111 13.05 51.59 -38.66
C LYS A 111 14.04 52.74 -38.57
N ALA A 112 14.59 53.02 -37.39
CA ALA A 112 15.59 54.06 -37.21
C ALA A 112 16.86 53.78 -38.05
N ILE A 113 17.29 52.52 -38.13
CA ILE A 113 18.46 52.12 -38.91
C ILE A 113 18.16 52.15 -40.42
N THR A 114 17.06 51.52 -40.85
CA THR A 114 16.72 51.38 -42.28
C THR A 114 16.31 52.70 -42.94
N SER A 115 15.78 53.66 -42.18
CA SER A 115 15.50 55.02 -42.66
C SER A 115 16.74 55.90 -42.81
N GLY A 116 17.91 55.45 -42.34
CA GLY A 116 19.14 56.23 -42.29
C GLY A 116 19.18 57.28 -41.16
N THR A 117 18.19 57.27 -40.26
CA THR A 117 18.18 58.13 -39.06
C THR A 117 19.33 57.76 -38.11
N LEU A 118 19.68 56.48 -38.07
CA LEU A 118 20.81 55.94 -37.30
C LEU A 118 21.63 54.99 -38.18
N SER A 119 22.95 54.97 -38.04
CA SER A 119 23.78 53.94 -38.67
C SER A 119 23.83 52.68 -37.80
N ARG A 120 24.11 51.51 -38.39
CA ARG A 120 24.34 50.26 -37.62
C ARG A 120 25.45 50.42 -36.58
N ALA A 121 26.56 51.05 -36.98
CA ALA A 121 27.68 51.36 -36.09
C ALA A 121 27.27 52.18 -34.84
N ASN A 122 26.31 53.09 -34.98
CA ASN A 122 25.86 53.95 -33.88
C ASN A 122 24.68 53.34 -33.09
N ALA A 123 24.04 52.31 -33.64
CA ALA A 123 22.86 51.69 -33.04
C ALA A 123 23.18 50.97 -31.73
N ALA A 124 24.29 50.24 -31.66
CA ALA A 124 24.71 49.55 -30.43
C ALA A 124 24.95 50.54 -29.28
N ALA A 125 25.64 51.64 -29.56
CA ALA A 125 25.86 52.71 -28.58
C ALA A 125 24.55 53.40 -28.16
N SER A 126 23.61 53.59 -29.11
CA SER A 126 22.32 54.21 -28.84
C SER A 126 21.38 53.34 -28.01
N ILE A 127 21.34 52.03 -28.26
CA ILE A 127 20.54 51.08 -27.49
C ILE A 127 21.07 51.01 -26.05
N SER A 128 22.39 50.90 -25.89
CA SER A 128 23.04 50.91 -24.57
C SER A 128 22.84 52.23 -23.82
N ALA A 129 22.93 53.38 -24.51
CA ALA A 129 22.68 54.68 -23.91
C ALA A 129 21.20 54.86 -23.51
N ALA A 130 20.26 54.36 -24.33
CA ALA A 130 18.83 54.41 -24.02
C ALA A 130 18.47 53.56 -22.79
N ALA A 131 19.11 52.39 -22.63
CA ALA A 131 18.93 51.53 -21.47
C ALA A 131 19.37 52.22 -20.15
N VAL A 132 20.49 52.94 -20.18
CA VAL A 132 21.04 53.65 -19.02
C VAL A 132 20.28 54.96 -18.71
N ALA A 133 19.60 55.54 -19.71
CA ALA A 133 18.81 56.77 -19.53
C ALA A 133 17.53 56.59 -18.68
N ASN A 134 17.13 55.34 -18.38
CA ASN A 134 16.03 55.01 -17.48
C ASN A 134 16.56 54.39 -16.16
N PRO A 135 16.99 55.21 -15.19
CA PRO A 135 17.76 54.75 -14.02
C PRO A 135 16.94 53.93 -13.01
N THR A 136 15.62 53.81 -13.17
CA THR A 136 14.73 53.07 -12.27
C THR A 136 14.35 51.67 -12.77
N GLY A 137 14.80 51.26 -13.97
CA GLY A 137 14.52 49.95 -14.56
C GLY A 137 15.67 48.93 -14.42
N PRO A 138 15.40 47.62 -14.56
CA PRO A 138 16.41 46.56 -14.47
C PRO A 138 17.48 46.66 -15.58
N ASP A 139 17.11 47.20 -16.74
CA ASP A 139 18.00 47.37 -17.90
C ASP A 139 19.23 48.24 -17.56
N SER A 140 19.08 49.32 -16.78
CA SER A 140 20.23 50.16 -16.38
C SER A 140 21.19 49.43 -15.43
N ALA A 141 20.68 48.57 -14.55
CA ALA A 141 21.48 47.78 -13.63
C ALA A 141 22.23 46.65 -14.36
N THR A 142 21.58 45.97 -15.30
CA THR A 142 22.21 44.95 -16.16
C THR A 142 23.40 45.51 -16.93
N VAL A 143 23.24 46.68 -17.57
CA VAL A 143 24.33 47.33 -18.32
C VAL A 143 25.49 47.68 -17.39
N GLN A 144 25.21 48.23 -16.21
CA GLN A 144 26.27 48.58 -15.26
C GLN A 144 27.00 47.35 -14.72
N ASN A 145 26.28 46.27 -14.41
CA ASN A 145 26.87 45.01 -13.95
C ASN A 145 27.74 44.37 -15.03
N LYS A 146 27.28 44.34 -16.30
CA LYS A 146 28.08 43.84 -17.42
C LYS A 146 29.35 44.65 -17.62
N VAL A 147 29.29 45.98 -17.55
CA VAL A 147 30.47 46.85 -17.66
C VAL A 147 31.44 46.62 -16.49
N ASN A 148 30.94 46.45 -15.26
CA ASN A 148 31.77 46.19 -14.09
C ASN A 148 32.47 44.82 -14.18
N VAL A 149 31.73 43.75 -14.51
CA VAL A 149 32.30 42.40 -14.72
C VAL A 149 33.32 42.42 -15.85
N ALA A 150 33.01 43.10 -16.96
CA ALA A 150 33.93 43.25 -18.08
C ALA A 150 35.20 44.03 -17.67
N THR A 151 35.07 45.06 -16.85
CA THR A 151 36.21 45.83 -16.33
C THR A 151 37.09 44.97 -15.43
N ASN A 152 36.47 44.19 -14.52
CA ASN A 152 37.19 43.27 -13.66
C ASN A 152 37.91 42.18 -14.47
N PHE A 153 37.27 41.63 -15.50
CA PHE A 153 37.89 40.65 -16.39
C PHE A 153 39.12 41.24 -17.09
N THR A 154 38.98 42.39 -17.76
CA THR A 154 40.12 43.02 -18.45
C THR A 154 41.23 43.45 -17.48
N ALA A 155 40.89 43.82 -16.24
CA ALA A 155 41.87 44.15 -15.20
C ALA A 155 42.57 42.91 -14.62
N ALA A 156 41.88 41.76 -14.58
CA ALA A 156 42.42 40.49 -14.14
C ALA A 156 43.37 39.85 -15.17
N ILE A 157 43.33 40.29 -16.44
CA ILE A 157 44.35 39.96 -17.43
C ILE A 157 45.62 40.77 -17.10
N ASP A 158 46.43 40.27 -16.17
CA ASP A 158 47.59 41.00 -15.64
C ASP A 158 48.94 40.34 -15.98
N THR A 159 48.94 39.11 -16.50
CA THR A 159 50.13 38.41 -16.96
C THR A 159 50.24 38.34 -18.49
N ALA A 160 51.47 38.21 -18.98
CA ALA A 160 51.72 38.04 -20.42
C ALA A 160 51.08 36.76 -20.99
N ALA A 161 50.88 35.71 -20.18
CA ALA A 161 50.25 34.47 -20.62
C ALA A 161 48.73 34.66 -20.81
N GLU A 162 48.07 35.33 -19.88
CA GLU A 162 46.64 35.68 -20.00
C GLU A 162 46.39 36.62 -21.18
N ILE A 163 47.25 37.62 -21.37
CA ILE A 163 47.17 38.56 -22.50
C ILE A 163 47.23 37.79 -23.84
N ASN A 164 48.16 36.84 -23.96
CA ASN A 164 48.31 36.06 -25.20
C ASN A 164 47.20 35.01 -25.36
N GLY A 165 46.77 34.36 -24.27
CA GLY A 165 45.70 33.36 -24.26
C GLY A 165 44.33 33.95 -24.59
N PHE A 166 44.11 35.23 -24.30
CA PHE A 166 42.90 35.97 -24.66
C PHE A 166 42.84 36.41 -26.14
N SER A 167 43.65 35.81 -27.02
CA SER A 167 43.65 36.11 -28.47
C SER A 167 42.87 35.06 -29.28
N GLY A 168 42.07 35.52 -30.26
CA GLY A 168 41.32 34.67 -31.19
C GLY A 168 39.87 34.38 -30.81
N ASP A 169 39.15 33.72 -31.73
CA ASP A 169 37.69 33.59 -31.70
C ASP A 169 37.15 32.73 -30.54
N ALA A 170 37.91 31.72 -30.12
CA ALA A 170 37.52 30.81 -29.04
C ALA A 170 37.57 31.50 -27.66
N ALA A 171 38.66 32.23 -27.37
CA ALA A 171 38.76 33.02 -26.15
C ALA A 171 37.71 34.15 -26.10
N ALA A 172 37.46 34.78 -27.26
CA ALA A 172 36.39 35.75 -27.42
C ALA A 172 35.00 35.14 -27.16
N ALA A 173 34.77 33.88 -27.55
CA ALA A 173 33.52 33.16 -27.25
C ALA A 173 33.35 32.88 -25.76
N SER A 174 34.37 32.32 -25.10
CA SER A 174 34.32 32.06 -23.64
C SER A 174 34.05 33.34 -22.84
N ALA A 175 34.61 34.47 -23.26
CA ALA A 175 34.34 35.75 -22.59
C ALA A 175 32.98 36.38 -22.95
N ARG A 176 32.35 36.00 -24.06
CA ARG A 176 30.93 36.32 -24.31
C ARG A 176 30.03 35.53 -23.37
N ASP A 177 30.31 34.25 -23.19
CA ASP A 177 29.53 33.37 -22.30
C ASP A 177 29.56 33.87 -20.85
N LEU A 178 30.73 34.36 -20.39
CA LEU A 178 30.87 35.04 -19.10
C LEU A 178 29.88 36.21 -18.94
N LEU A 179 29.77 37.09 -19.94
CA LEU A 179 28.87 38.24 -19.85
C LEU A 179 27.40 37.91 -20.16
N ALA A 180 27.13 36.78 -20.82
CA ALA A 180 25.77 36.30 -21.07
C ALA A 180 25.06 35.89 -19.77
N ALA A 181 25.80 35.43 -18.76
CA ALA A 181 25.25 35.07 -17.46
C ALA A 181 25.00 36.28 -16.53
N VAL A 182 25.36 37.51 -16.94
CA VAL A 182 25.26 38.72 -16.11
C VAL A 182 23.94 39.45 -16.36
N ASP A 183 23.21 39.74 -15.27
CA ASP A 183 21.92 40.42 -15.26
C ASP A 183 21.83 41.52 -14.18
N SER A 184 20.63 42.08 -13.98
CA SER A 184 20.39 43.16 -13.00
C SER A 184 20.56 42.75 -11.54
N THR A 185 20.55 41.45 -11.23
CA THR A 185 20.66 40.90 -9.86
C THR A 185 22.07 40.43 -9.51
N THR A 186 22.97 40.40 -10.49
CA THR A 186 24.34 39.91 -10.32
C THR A 186 25.10 40.72 -9.27
N ASN A 187 25.58 40.04 -8.23
CA ASN A 187 26.53 40.60 -7.27
C ASN A 187 27.95 40.51 -7.84
N VAL A 188 28.48 41.63 -8.30
CA VAL A 188 29.78 41.71 -8.99
C VAL A 188 30.95 41.22 -8.13
N GLU A 189 30.94 41.47 -6.82
CA GLU A 189 32.03 41.01 -5.93
C GLU A 189 32.07 39.48 -5.81
N ALA A 190 30.91 38.85 -5.62
CA ALA A 190 30.83 37.39 -5.54
C ALA A 190 31.11 36.72 -6.91
N TYR A 191 30.75 37.39 -7.99
CA TYR A 191 30.96 36.90 -9.35
C TYR A 191 32.43 36.95 -9.80
N GLN A 192 33.31 37.62 -9.04
CA GLN A 192 34.74 37.69 -9.31
C GLN A 192 35.42 36.31 -9.38
N ALA A 193 34.98 35.34 -8.56
CA ALA A 193 35.52 33.98 -8.63
C ALA A 193 35.21 33.29 -9.98
N THR A 194 34.06 33.61 -10.59
CA THR A 194 33.69 33.12 -11.93
C THR A 194 34.50 33.80 -13.03
N VAL A 195 34.83 35.08 -12.86
CA VAL A 195 35.75 35.82 -13.74
C VAL A 195 37.13 35.16 -13.74
N GLU A 196 37.69 34.88 -12.56
CA GLU A 196 38.99 34.23 -12.39
C GLU A 196 39.02 32.82 -12.98
N ALA A 197 38.01 32.00 -12.70
CA ALA A 197 37.90 30.65 -13.27
C ALA A 197 37.77 30.66 -14.80
N SER A 198 37.02 31.63 -15.36
CA SER A 198 36.89 31.77 -16.81
C SER A 198 38.20 32.18 -17.47
N LEU A 199 38.98 33.05 -16.81
CA LEU A 199 40.31 33.45 -17.26
C LEU A 199 41.29 32.28 -17.21
N GLU A 200 41.31 31.54 -16.09
CA GLU A 200 42.13 30.34 -15.94
C GLU A 200 41.82 29.30 -17.02
N ALA A 201 40.54 29.06 -17.32
CA ALA A 201 40.12 28.16 -18.39
C ALA A 201 40.60 28.62 -19.78
N ILE A 202 40.54 29.93 -20.07
CA ILE A 202 41.06 30.52 -21.32
C ILE A 202 42.59 30.33 -21.41
N VAL A 203 43.30 30.54 -20.30
CA VAL A 203 44.75 30.35 -20.23
C VAL A 203 45.11 28.89 -20.45
N VAL A 204 44.51 27.96 -19.71
CA VAL A 204 44.79 26.51 -19.81
C VAL A 204 44.48 25.97 -21.21
N ALA A 205 43.37 26.38 -21.83
CA ALA A 205 43.01 25.97 -23.19
C ALA A 205 44.00 26.47 -24.27
N SER A 206 44.79 27.50 -23.95
CA SER A 206 45.82 28.05 -24.85
C SER A 206 47.20 27.39 -24.68
N ILE A 207 47.40 26.57 -23.64
CA ILE A 207 48.64 25.84 -23.40
C ILE A 207 48.64 24.57 -24.27
N PRO A 208 49.70 24.28 -25.04
CA PRO A 208 49.78 23.06 -25.84
C PRO A 208 49.63 21.81 -24.97
N THR A 209 48.71 20.92 -25.34
CA THR A 209 48.53 19.62 -24.71
C THR A 209 49.28 18.53 -25.48
N THR A 210 49.76 17.52 -24.76
CA THR A 210 50.47 16.36 -25.26
C THR A 210 49.56 15.14 -25.16
N THR A 211 49.33 14.47 -26.29
CA THR A 211 48.77 13.11 -26.29
C THR A 211 49.86 12.14 -26.71
N ALA A 212 50.30 11.28 -25.80
CA ALA A 212 51.39 10.33 -26.04
C ALA A 212 50.89 8.89 -25.91
N ALA A 213 51.25 8.03 -26.87
CA ALA A 213 50.99 6.60 -26.79
C ALA A 213 52.25 5.87 -26.30
N LEU A 214 52.08 4.96 -25.34
CA LEU A 214 53.14 4.06 -24.91
C LEU A 214 53.40 2.98 -25.96
N THR A 215 54.62 2.46 -25.97
CA THR A 215 55.09 1.42 -26.88
C THR A 215 55.33 0.11 -26.12
N GLN A 216 55.75 -0.97 -26.80
CA GLN A 216 56.16 -2.20 -26.12
C GLN A 216 57.58 -2.12 -25.54
N GLY A 217 58.28 -1.01 -25.79
CA GLY A 217 59.63 -0.76 -25.29
C GLY A 217 59.61 -0.01 -23.97
N LEU A 218 60.80 0.35 -23.49
CA LEU A 218 60.96 1.22 -22.33
C LEU A 218 60.61 2.67 -22.71
N ASP A 219 59.54 3.20 -22.15
CA ASP A 219 59.08 4.55 -22.39
C ASP A 219 59.53 5.53 -21.29
N ASN A 220 59.89 6.76 -21.68
CA ASN A 220 60.19 7.86 -20.76
C ASN A 220 59.50 9.13 -21.27
N LEU A 221 58.24 9.29 -20.89
CA LEU A 221 57.34 10.32 -21.38
C LEU A 221 57.22 11.44 -20.36
N THR A 222 57.23 12.69 -20.82
CA THR A 222 57.06 13.88 -19.98
C THR A 222 56.10 14.82 -20.69
N GLY A 223 55.04 15.20 -19.98
CA GLY A 223 54.05 16.18 -20.41
C GLY A 223 54.51 17.62 -20.15
N GLY A 224 53.69 18.56 -20.61
CA GLY A 224 53.87 19.99 -20.53
C GLY A 224 53.17 20.61 -19.33
N ALA A 225 52.60 21.79 -19.56
CA ALA A 225 51.85 22.55 -18.55
C ALA A 225 50.34 22.57 -18.82
N GLY A 226 49.88 21.83 -19.84
CA GLY A 226 48.47 21.67 -20.20
C GLY A 226 47.95 20.32 -19.74
N ASN A 227 46.65 20.07 -19.94
CA ASN A 227 46.02 18.80 -19.57
C ASN A 227 46.41 17.70 -20.57
N ASP A 228 47.39 16.88 -20.22
CA ASP A 228 47.99 15.89 -21.09
C ASP A 228 47.34 14.50 -20.94
N THR A 229 47.50 13.67 -21.97
CA THR A 229 46.94 12.31 -21.99
C THR A 229 47.96 11.28 -22.45
N PHE A 230 48.20 10.28 -21.63
CA PHE A 230 49.09 9.14 -21.89
C PHE A 230 48.25 7.88 -22.11
N ASN A 231 48.41 7.22 -23.25
CA ASN A 231 47.63 6.06 -23.64
C ASN A 231 48.50 4.80 -23.68
N ALA A 232 48.29 3.91 -22.71
CA ALA A 232 48.85 2.57 -22.65
C ALA A 232 47.82 1.54 -23.18
N THR A 233 47.67 1.50 -24.50
CA THR A 233 46.76 0.59 -25.20
C THR A 233 47.50 -0.57 -25.84
N GLU A 234 46.95 -1.79 -25.79
CA GLU A 234 47.57 -2.95 -26.44
C GLU A 234 47.90 -2.73 -27.92
N VAL A 235 49.06 -3.26 -28.34
CA VAL A 235 49.48 -3.31 -29.73
C VAL A 235 49.48 -4.76 -30.20
N VAL A 236 48.97 -5.02 -31.41
CA VAL A 236 48.95 -6.36 -32.00
C VAL A 236 50.25 -6.62 -32.76
N VAL A 237 51.04 -7.58 -32.29
CA VAL A 237 52.26 -8.04 -32.98
C VAL A 237 52.13 -9.53 -33.26
N GLY A 238 52.25 -9.90 -34.54
CA GLY A 238 52.15 -11.32 -34.95
C GLY A 238 50.78 -11.95 -34.65
N GLY A 239 49.71 -11.15 -34.56
CA GLY A 239 48.36 -11.60 -34.22
C GLY A 239 48.07 -11.75 -32.72
N VAL A 240 49.01 -11.39 -31.85
CA VAL A 240 48.86 -11.42 -30.39
C VAL A 240 48.84 -9.99 -29.85
N ALA A 241 47.83 -9.66 -29.03
CA ALA A 241 47.77 -8.39 -28.32
C ALA A 241 48.82 -8.37 -27.19
N GLN A 242 49.63 -7.32 -27.14
CA GLN A 242 50.67 -7.13 -26.14
C GLN A 242 50.50 -5.77 -25.45
N ALA A 243 50.64 -5.76 -24.13
CA ALA A 243 50.55 -4.54 -23.32
C ALA A 243 51.70 -3.57 -23.65
N THR A 244 51.41 -2.27 -23.57
CA THR A 244 52.40 -1.20 -23.77
C THR A 244 52.82 -0.53 -22.46
N LEU A 245 52.13 -0.77 -21.34
CA LEU A 245 52.67 -0.42 -20.04
C LEU A 245 53.56 -1.57 -19.56
N THR A 246 54.87 -1.40 -19.71
CA THR A 246 55.87 -2.45 -19.51
C THR A 246 56.85 -2.10 -18.38
N LEU A 247 57.72 -3.05 -18.05
CA LEU A 247 58.66 -2.93 -16.93
C LEU A 247 59.63 -1.77 -17.15
N GLY A 248 59.62 -0.80 -16.24
CA GLY A 248 60.58 0.31 -16.20
C GLY A 248 60.07 1.64 -16.77
N ASP A 249 58.86 1.66 -17.33
CA ASP A 249 58.28 2.87 -17.94
C ASP A 249 58.20 4.03 -16.96
N LYS A 250 58.47 5.24 -17.48
CA LYS A 250 58.43 6.49 -16.72
C LYS A 250 57.49 7.47 -17.39
N ILE A 251 56.51 7.94 -16.63
CA ILE A 251 55.53 8.92 -17.09
C ILE A 251 55.52 10.08 -16.09
N ASN A 252 55.65 11.30 -16.58
CA ASN A 252 55.48 12.50 -15.78
C ASN A 252 54.52 13.44 -16.50
N GLY A 253 53.34 13.74 -15.94
CA GLY A 253 52.35 14.59 -16.60
C GLY A 253 52.77 16.06 -16.66
N GLY A 254 53.51 16.52 -15.65
CA GLY A 254 54.00 17.89 -15.58
C GLY A 254 53.09 18.75 -14.71
N SER A 255 52.53 19.82 -15.26
CA SER A 255 51.53 20.65 -14.58
C SER A 255 50.25 20.64 -15.40
N GLY A 256 49.10 20.77 -14.75
CA GLY A 256 47.81 20.60 -15.42
C GLY A 256 47.03 19.48 -14.73
N ASN A 257 45.93 19.07 -15.34
CA ASN A 257 45.14 17.92 -14.91
C ASN A 257 45.33 16.78 -15.92
N ASP A 258 46.30 15.92 -15.64
CA ASP A 258 46.82 14.94 -16.58
C ASP A 258 46.13 13.57 -16.43
N THR A 259 46.12 12.79 -17.50
CA THR A 259 45.43 11.50 -17.58
C THR A 259 46.32 10.38 -18.11
N LEU A 260 46.33 9.23 -17.44
CA LEU A 260 46.89 7.96 -17.93
C LEU A 260 45.77 6.96 -18.18
N ASN A 261 45.60 6.51 -19.43
CA ASN A 261 44.65 5.47 -19.82
C ASN A 261 45.38 4.15 -20.06
N ILE A 262 45.09 3.11 -19.28
CA ILE A 262 45.60 1.75 -19.42
C ILE A 262 44.47 0.89 -19.97
N THR A 263 44.63 0.31 -21.16
CA THR A 263 43.62 -0.54 -21.80
C THR A 263 44.25 -1.83 -22.32
N GLN A 264 43.78 -2.97 -21.81
CA GLN A 264 44.30 -4.29 -22.21
C GLN A 264 43.27 -5.41 -22.10
N THR A 265 43.45 -6.46 -22.89
CA THR A 265 42.61 -7.66 -22.90
C THR A 265 43.14 -8.71 -21.92
N ALA A 266 44.46 -8.81 -21.77
CA ALA A 266 45.10 -9.71 -20.82
C ALA A 266 45.00 -9.22 -19.36
N ALA A 267 45.25 -10.09 -18.38
CA ALA A 267 45.29 -9.71 -16.98
C ALA A 267 46.39 -8.67 -16.69
N LEU A 268 46.07 -7.65 -15.90
CA LEU A 268 47.03 -6.65 -15.44
C LEU A 268 47.69 -7.18 -14.16
N GLY A 269 48.95 -7.58 -14.26
CA GLY A 269 49.76 -8.02 -13.13
C GLY A 269 50.47 -6.86 -12.42
N ALA A 270 51.20 -7.18 -11.35
CA ALA A 270 51.95 -6.19 -10.58
C ALA A 270 52.94 -5.39 -11.45
N LEU A 271 52.73 -4.07 -11.52
CA LEU A 271 53.53 -3.11 -12.28
C LEU A 271 54.81 -2.73 -11.54
N SER A 272 55.71 -3.68 -11.35
CA SER A 272 56.99 -3.44 -10.69
C SER A 272 57.82 -2.43 -11.49
N ASN A 273 58.48 -1.47 -10.82
CA ASN A 273 59.38 -0.47 -11.43
C ASN A 273 58.77 0.48 -12.49
N VAL A 274 57.45 0.57 -12.62
CA VAL A 274 56.79 1.65 -13.37
C VAL A 274 56.69 2.89 -12.47
N THR A 275 57.12 4.06 -12.96
CA THR A 275 57.01 5.32 -12.22
C THR A 275 56.06 6.29 -12.91
N VAL A 276 55.00 6.69 -12.21
CA VAL A 276 54.07 7.73 -12.66
C VAL A 276 54.16 8.91 -11.68
N ALA A 277 54.36 10.12 -12.21
CA ALA A 277 54.44 11.35 -11.43
C ALA A 277 53.58 12.46 -12.04
N ASN A 278 52.95 13.28 -11.21
CA ASN A 278 52.09 14.40 -11.62
C ASN A 278 51.07 13.96 -12.69
N VAL A 279 50.37 12.86 -12.43
CA VAL A 279 49.25 12.42 -13.24
C VAL A 279 48.07 12.24 -12.31
N GLU A 280 47.08 13.11 -12.43
CA GLU A 280 45.96 13.19 -11.50
C GLU A 280 44.98 12.03 -11.72
N ASN A 281 44.73 11.66 -12.98
CA ASN A 281 43.70 10.69 -13.35
C ASN A 281 44.33 9.44 -13.97
N VAL A 282 44.06 8.28 -13.37
CA VAL A 282 44.46 6.98 -13.92
C VAL A 282 43.21 6.18 -14.24
N ASN A 283 43.00 5.88 -15.51
CA ASN A 283 41.89 5.05 -15.98
C ASN A 283 42.43 3.68 -16.43
N VAL A 284 41.91 2.61 -15.86
CA VAL A 284 42.32 1.22 -16.13
C VAL A 284 41.11 0.48 -16.67
N THR A 285 41.18 -0.05 -17.88
CA THR A 285 40.11 -0.86 -18.49
C THR A 285 40.68 -2.19 -18.94
N VAL A 286 40.29 -3.28 -18.29
CA VAL A 286 40.86 -4.62 -18.50
C VAL A 286 39.77 -5.66 -18.68
N ALA A 287 39.84 -6.46 -19.74
CA ALA A 287 38.89 -7.56 -20.00
C ALA A 287 39.22 -8.85 -19.21
N ASN A 288 39.91 -8.70 -18.08
CA ASN A 288 40.38 -9.78 -17.21
C ASN A 288 40.75 -9.22 -15.83
N THR A 289 41.39 -10.02 -14.99
CA THR A 289 41.87 -9.64 -13.65
C THR A 289 42.77 -8.42 -13.65
N VAL A 290 42.57 -7.53 -12.67
CA VAL A 290 43.42 -6.36 -12.40
C VAL A 290 44.12 -6.51 -11.06
N GLN A 291 45.43 -6.32 -11.03
CA GLN A 291 46.25 -6.16 -9.82
C GLN A 291 47.10 -4.90 -9.97
N ILE A 292 46.75 -3.83 -9.26
CA ILE A 292 47.41 -2.53 -9.38
C ILE A 292 47.74 -1.94 -8.00
N ASP A 293 48.95 -1.42 -7.87
CA ASP A 293 49.42 -0.67 -6.70
C ASP A 293 49.96 0.68 -7.19
N THR A 294 49.26 1.76 -6.84
CA THR A 294 49.64 3.13 -7.21
C THR A 294 50.28 3.90 -6.05
N THR A 295 50.60 3.24 -4.93
CA THR A 295 51.17 3.92 -3.75
C THR A 295 52.54 4.54 -4.02
N ALA A 296 53.29 3.99 -4.96
CA ALA A 296 54.57 4.53 -5.41
C ALA A 296 54.43 5.66 -6.46
N TRP A 297 53.20 5.94 -6.94
CA TRP A 297 52.93 6.97 -7.93
C TRP A 297 52.58 8.28 -7.22
N THR A 298 53.10 9.40 -7.72
CA THR A 298 52.93 10.72 -7.08
C THR A 298 51.99 11.59 -7.89
N GLY A 299 51.08 12.30 -7.24
CA GLY A 299 50.11 13.20 -7.89
C GLY A 299 48.77 12.55 -8.26
N VAL A 300 48.62 11.23 -8.12
CA VAL A 300 47.37 10.52 -8.43
C VAL A 300 46.27 10.90 -7.44
N THR A 301 45.23 11.57 -7.94
CA THR A 301 44.05 11.98 -7.16
C THR A 301 42.82 11.14 -7.49
N ALA A 302 42.76 10.51 -8.66
CA ALA A 302 41.70 9.61 -9.09
C ALA A 302 42.24 8.35 -9.77
N LEU A 303 41.80 7.18 -9.31
CA LEU A 303 42.07 5.87 -9.90
C LEU A 303 40.74 5.18 -10.25
N ASN A 304 40.46 5.07 -11.54
CA ASN A 304 39.25 4.44 -12.07
C ASN A 304 39.61 3.09 -12.69
N VAL A 305 39.06 1.99 -12.18
CA VAL A 305 39.35 0.62 -12.62
C VAL A 305 38.07 -0.05 -13.11
N ASN A 306 38.05 -0.44 -14.37
CA ASN A 306 36.98 -1.19 -15.02
C ASN A 306 37.50 -2.58 -15.41
N SER A 307 37.00 -3.62 -14.73
CA SER A 307 37.33 -5.02 -15.01
C SER A 307 36.12 -5.75 -15.59
N VAL A 308 36.33 -6.53 -16.65
CA VAL A 308 35.28 -7.31 -17.33
C VAL A 308 35.70 -8.78 -17.39
N GLY A 309 34.89 -9.70 -16.85
CA GLY A 309 35.05 -11.14 -17.11
C GLY A 309 36.19 -11.88 -16.38
N GLY A 310 36.91 -11.25 -15.45
CA GLY A 310 37.92 -11.93 -14.61
C GLY A 310 37.31 -12.87 -13.57
N THR A 311 37.84 -14.11 -13.45
CA THR A 311 37.45 -15.07 -12.39
C THR A 311 38.39 -15.04 -11.18
N THR A 312 39.65 -14.65 -11.39
CA THR A 312 40.60 -14.32 -10.33
C THR A 312 40.41 -12.86 -9.92
N GLY A 313 40.17 -12.59 -8.63
CA GLY A 313 39.70 -11.28 -8.13
C GLY A 313 40.55 -10.06 -8.51
N THR A 314 39.93 -8.88 -8.50
CA THR A 314 40.55 -7.56 -8.72
C THR A 314 41.20 -7.06 -7.43
N GLY A 315 42.46 -6.65 -7.45
CA GLY A 315 43.19 -6.10 -6.31
C GLY A 315 43.72 -4.70 -6.61
N ILE A 316 43.38 -3.74 -5.75
CA ILE A 316 43.74 -2.32 -5.89
C ILE A 316 44.36 -1.84 -4.58
N VAL A 317 45.55 -1.24 -4.67
CA VAL A 317 46.20 -0.54 -3.55
C VAL A 317 46.46 0.91 -3.97
N ALA A 318 45.97 1.87 -3.20
CA ALA A 318 46.06 3.30 -3.52
C ALA A 318 46.52 4.13 -2.31
N ALA A 319 47.16 5.28 -2.58
CA ALA A 319 47.54 6.22 -1.53
C ALA A 319 46.31 6.86 -0.86
N ALA A 320 46.45 7.32 0.38
CA ALA A 320 45.36 7.92 1.16
C ALA A 320 44.77 9.23 0.57
N THR A 321 45.42 9.79 -0.44
CA THR A 321 44.98 11.00 -1.17
C THR A 321 44.22 10.70 -2.45
N THR A 322 44.07 9.43 -2.83
CA THR A 322 43.53 9.01 -4.13
C THR A 322 42.09 8.52 -3.99
N ASN A 323 41.15 9.08 -4.74
CA ASN A 323 39.80 8.53 -4.88
C ASN A 323 39.85 7.29 -5.79
N VAL A 324 39.29 6.18 -5.33
CA VAL A 324 39.26 4.91 -6.07
C VAL A 324 37.82 4.62 -6.51
N THR A 325 37.64 4.41 -7.81
CA THR A 325 36.40 3.90 -8.39
C THR A 325 36.69 2.55 -9.04
N ALA A 326 36.04 1.47 -8.62
CA ALA A 326 36.25 0.13 -9.16
C ALA A 326 34.94 -0.49 -9.64
N ASN A 327 34.82 -0.72 -10.94
CA ASN A 327 33.68 -1.40 -11.56
C ASN A 327 34.14 -2.78 -12.04
N ASN A 328 33.50 -3.84 -11.56
CA ASN A 328 33.84 -5.22 -11.91
C ASN A 328 32.60 -5.99 -12.34
N SER A 329 32.47 -6.28 -13.63
CA SER A 329 31.38 -7.12 -14.15
C SER A 329 31.70 -8.62 -14.11
N GLY A 330 32.91 -9.00 -13.67
CA GLY A 330 33.30 -10.39 -13.47
C GLY A 330 32.81 -11.00 -12.15
N THR A 331 33.04 -12.29 -11.97
CA THR A 331 32.65 -13.05 -10.76
C THR A 331 33.77 -13.12 -9.70
N GLY A 332 34.98 -12.65 -10.01
CA GLY A 332 36.07 -12.57 -9.05
C GLY A 332 35.88 -11.44 -8.03
N ASN A 333 36.27 -11.68 -6.77
CA ASN A 333 36.14 -10.69 -5.70
C ASN A 333 36.94 -9.41 -5.97
N VAL A 334 36.46 -8.27 -5.50
CA VAL A 334 37.16 -6.98 -5.57
C VAL A 334 37.78 -6.68 -4.21
N VAL A 335 39.07 -6.37 -4.18
CA VAL A 335 39.82 -5.99 -2.98
C VAL A 335 40.41 -4.61 -3.20
N VAL A 336 40.08 -3.65 -2.33
CA VAL A 336 40.63 -2.28 -2.36
C VAL A 336 41.25 -1.95 -1.00
N ALA A 337 42.50 -1.50 -1.02
CA ALA A 337 43.25 -1.07 0.15
C ALA A 337 43.76 0.37 -0.02
N GLY A 338 43.54 1.21 0.99
CA GLY A 338 43.94 2.63 0.98
C GLY A 338 42.94 3.53 0.26
N GLY A 339 43.39 4.68 -0.24
CA GLY A 339 42.51 5.68 -0.87
C GLY A 339 41.96 6.74 0.09
N LEU A 340 41.55 7.87 -0.49
CA LEU A 340 40.73 8.89 0.16
C LEU A 340 39.30 8.38 0.24
N ALA A 341 38.61 8.25 -0.90
CA ALA A 341 37.30 7.61 -0.99
C ALA A 341 37.37 6.32 -1.82
N GLN A 342 36.44 5.38 -1.58
CA GLN A 342 36.31 4.14 -2.33
C GLN A 342 34.88 3.97 -2.83
N THR A 343 34.70 3.83 -4.14
CA THR A 343 33.41 3.51 -4.77
C THR A 343 33.57 2.20 -5.55
N VAL A 344 32.84 1.15 -5.19
CA VAL A 344 32.95 -0.17 -5.82
C VAL A 344 31.61 -0.65 -6.33
N THR A 345 31.52 -1.04 -7.60
CA THR A 345 30.35 -1.70 -8.20
C THR A 345 30.76 -3.05 -8.73
N THR A 346 30.12 -4.14 -8.28
CA THR A 346 30.50 -5.51 -8.69
C THR A 346 29.32 -6.48 -8.74
N ALA A 347 29.51 -7.64 -9.37
CA ALA A 347 28.61 -8.80 -9.24
C ALA A 347 29.21 -9.91 -8.34
N ALA A 348 30.26 -9.59 -7.58
CA ALA A 348 31.04 -10.55 -6.79
C ALA A 348 31.20 -10.12 -5.32
N GLY A 349 32.05 -10.81 -4.57
CA GLY A 349 32.45 -10.41 -3.22
C GLY A 349 33.35 -9.17 -3.20
N VAL A 350 33.40 -8.50 -2.06
CA VAL A 350 34.10 -7.22 -1.89
C VAL A 350 34.87 -7.20 -0.58
N THR A 351 36.11 -6.69 -0.60
CA THR A 351 36.90 -6.39 0.60
C THR A 351 37.50 -4.99 0.49
N LEU A 352 37.02 -4.06 1.31
CA LEU A 352 37.46 -2.66 1.35
C LEU A 352 38.16 -2.35 2.68
N SER A 353 39.30 -1.66 2.61
CA SER A 353 40.06 -1.28 3.80
C SER A 353 40.88 -0.01 3.59
N GLY A 354 41.19 0.71 4.67
CA GLY A 354 42.19 1.78 4.67
C GLY A 354 41.75 3.11 4.05
N ALA A 355 40.48 3.27 3.68
CA ALA A 355 39.95 4.56 3.24
C ALA A 355 39.95 5.58 4.39
N THR A 356 40.32 6.82 4.10
CA THR A 356 40.26 7.95 5.06
C THR A 356 39.00 8.79 4.94
N GLY A 357 38.26 8.65 3.84
CA GLY A 357 37.01 9.32 3.48
C GLY A 357 35.87 8.33 3.23
N ALA A 358 34.90 8.69 2.38
CA ALA A 358 33.68 7.89 2.20
C ALA A 358 33.92 6.56 1.47
N ILE A 359 33.14 5.53 1.84
CA ILE A 359 33.10 4.23 1.18
C ILE A 359 31.67 3.97 0.68
N THR A 360 31.55 3.60 -0.58
CA THR A 360 30.29 3.13 -1.18
C THR A 360 30.57 1.84 -1.95
N THR A 361 29.79 0.79 -1.67
CA THR A 361 29.91 -0.47 -2.40
C THR A 361 28.55 -1.00 -2.81
N THR A 362 28.42 -1.41 -4.06
CA THR A 362 27.22 -2.03 -4.63
C THR A 362 27.60 -3.39 -5.20
N SER A 363 27.00 -4.47 -4.67
CA SER A 363 27.06 -5.81 -5.24
C SER A 363 25.71 -6.15 -5.84
N SER A 364 25.58 -6.17 -7.17
CA SER A 364 24.31 -6.43 -7.86
C SER A 364 23.91 -7.91 -7.90
N ALA A 365 24.78 -8.80 -7.43
CA ALA A 365 24.56 -10.25 -7.38
C ALA A 365 25.48 -10.92 -6.35
N GLN A 366 25.32 -10.57 -5.06
CA GLN A 366 26.21 -11.04 -4.00
C GLN A 366 26.28 -12.58 -3.94
N ALA A 367 25.12 -13.25 -4.06
CA ALA A 367 24.99 -14.69 -3.90
C ALA A 367 25.67 -15.19 -2.61
N GLY A 368 26.56 -16.18 -2.71
CA GLY A 368 27.32 -16.74 -1.60
C GLY A 368 28.59 -15.96 -1.22
N ASN A 369 28.87 -14.83 -1.87
CA ASN A 369 30.13 -14.10 -1.67
C ASN A 369 30.07 -13.15 -0.46
N ALA A 370 31.20 -13.00 0.24
CA ALA A 370 31.30 -12.07 1.36
C ALA A 370 31.55 -10.63 0.91
N ILE A 371 30.95 -9.68 1.64
CA ILE A 371 31.25 -8.25 1.56
C ILE A 371 31.86 -7.84 2.90
N LEU A 372 33.07 -7.28 2.88
CA LEU A 372 33.82 -6.84 4.04
C LEU A 372 34.27 -5.39 3.83
N VAL A 373 33.92 -4.48 4.74
CA VAL A 373 34.30 -3.06 4.68
C VAL A 373 34.91 -2.63 6.00
N ASN A 374 36.07 -1.96 5.96
CA ASN A 374 36.78 -1.47 7.15
C ASN A 374 37.26 -0.02 6.96
N GLY A 375 36.99 0.83 7.96
CA GLY A 375 37.34 2.24 7.98
C GLY A 375 36.30 3.12 7.28
N GLY A 376 36.75 4.29 6.84
CA GLY A 376 35.94 5.30 6.16
C GLY A 376 35.17 6.25 7.09
N THR A 377 34.76 7.39 6.53
CA THR A 377 33.92 8.39 7.23
C THR A 377 32.46 8.00 7.15
N THR A 378 31.88 7.91 5.96
CA THR A 378 30.54 7.38 5.73
C THR A 378 30.66 6.08 4.96
N VAL A 379 29.90 5.05 5.36
CA VAL A 379 29.91 3.73 4.71
C VAL A 379 28.51 3.40 4.22
N ALA A 380 28.37 3.16 2.92
CA ALA A 380 27.15 2.66 2.30
C ALA A 380 27.44 1.32 1.61
N VAL A 381 26.67 0.30 1.95
CA VAL A 381 26.74 -1.04 1.36
C VAL A 381 25.38 -1.38 0.76
N THR A 382 25.32 -1.64 -0.54
CA THR A 382 24.14 -2.18 -1.22
C THR A 382 24.46 -3.56 -1.74
N ALA A 383 23.67 -4.56 -1.39
CA ALA A 383 23.87 -5.96 -1.79
C ALA A 383 22.55 -6.56 -2.26
N GLU A 384 22.49 -6.94 -3.54
CA GLU A 384 21.34 -7.59 -4.15
C GLU A 384 21.61 -9.07 -4.37
N GLY A 385 20.56 -9.88 -4.29
CA GLY A 385 20.66 -11.32 -4.57
C GLY A 385 21.48 -12.08 -3.51
N GLN A 386 21.50 -11.61 -2.27
CA GLN A 386 22.20 -12.28 -1.18
C GLN A 386 21.61 -13.68 -0.95
N THR A 387 22.46 -14.70 -0.89
CA THR A 387 22.08 -16.03 -0.41
C THR A 387 22.84 -16.30 0.89
N THR A 388 23.87 -17.15 0.90
CA THR A 388 24.68 -17.44 2.10
C THR A 388 25.79 -16.42 2.37
N GLY A 389 26.00 -15.45 1.47
CA GLY A 389 27.06 -14.45 1.59
C GLY A 389 26.88 -13.53 2.80
N THR A 390 27.93 -13.30 3.58
CA THR A 390 27.89 -12.42 4.76
C THR A 390 28.22 -10.98 4.40
N ILE A 391 27.66 -10.02 5.13
CA ILE A 391 28.03 -8.61 5.06
C ILE A 391 28.66 -8.22 6.40
N THR A 392 29.86 -7.64 6.37
CA THR A 392 30.59 -7.25 7.59
C THR A 392 31.19 -5.87 7.44
N VAL A 393 30.84 -4.95 8.34
CA VAL A 393 31.36 -3.58 8.38
C VAL A 393 32.07 -3.34 9.71
N GLY A 394 33.29 -2.82 9.66
CA GLY A 394 34.00 -2.33 10.83
C GLY A 394 34.68 -3.39 11.70
N SER A 395 34.88 -4.61 11.21
CA SER A 395 35.42 -5.73 12.01
C SER A 395 36.83 -5.46 12.53
N THR A 396 37.67 -4.79 11.75
CA THR A 396 39.06 -4.41 12.11
C THR A 396 39.24 -2.91 12.33
N ALA A 397 38.56 -2.07 11.55
CA ALA A 397 38.56 -0.61 11.72
C ALA A 397 37.14 -0.08 11.58
N ALA A 398 36.61 0.52 12.65
CA ALA A 398 35.26 1.05 12.68
C ALA A 398 35.13 2.31 11.80
N PRO A 399 33.99 2.50 11.11
CA PRO A 399 33.65 3.78 10.48
C PRO A 399 33.55 4.92 11.49
N THR A 400 33.96 6.12 11.10
CA THR A 400 33.92 7.30 12.00
C THR A 400 32.63 8.11 11.92
N GLY A 401 31.77 7.86 10.92
CA GLY A 401 30.49 8.52 10.67
C GLY A 401 29.38 7.50 10.39
N ALA A 402 28.37 7.86 9.60
CA ALA A 402 27.18 7.02 9.41
C ALA A 402 27.45 5.73 8.61
N VAL A 403 26.71 4.66 8.95
CA VAL A 403 26.73 3.37 8.25
C VAL A 403 25.33 3.01 7.77
N THR A 404 25.19 2.71 6.48
CA THR A 404 23.96 2.19 5.89
C THR A 404 24.27 0.88 5.16
N VAL A 405 23.48 -0.16 5.41
CA VAL A 405 23.57 -1.46 4.75
C VAL A 405 22.19 -1.84 4.20
N ASP A 406 22.04 -1.83 2.89
CA ASP A 406 20.87 -2.32 2.17
C ASP A 406 21.15 -3.70 1.59
N ALA A 407 20.50 -4.72 2.12
CA ALA A 407 20.65 -6.11 1.69
C ALA A 407 19.30 -6.67 1.23
N ALA A 408 19.25 -7.16 0.00
CA ALA A 408 18.07 -7.83 -0.56
C ALA A 408 18.39 -9.30 -0.82
N VAL A 409 17.55 -10.18 -0.26
CA VAL A 409 17.74 -11.63 -0.39
C VAL A 409 17.36 -12.09 -1.79
N GLY A 410 18.25 -12.88 -2.41
CA GLY A 410 18.03 -13.52 -3.70
C GLY A 410 17.23 -14.81 -3.59
N TYR A 411 16.45 -15.11 -4.62
CA TYR A 411 15.80 -16.41 -4.76
C TYR A 411 16.72 -17.38 -5.48
N ALA A 412 17.04 -18.49 -4.81
CA ALA A 412 17.61 -19.68 -5.43
C ALA A 412 16.99 -20.91 -4.75
N ASP A 413 16.63 -21.90 -5.57
CA ASP A 413 16.07 -23.17 -5.12
C ASP A 413 16.94 -23.80 -4.00
N GLY A 414 16.34 -24.06 -2.83
CA GLY A 414 17.01 -24.65 -1.67
C GLY A 414 17.71 -23.70 -0.68
N VAL A 415 17.63 -22.37 -0.81
CA VAL A 415 18.27 -21.42 0.13
C VAL A 415 17.46 -21.24 1.41
N LEU A 416 17.77 -22.03 2.44
CA LEU A 416 17.02 -22.07 3.70
C LEU A 416 17.27 -20.83 4.60
N ALA A 417 18.42 -20.17 4.48
CA ALA A 417 18.80 -19.02 5.32
C ALA A 417 19.76 -18.07 4.60
N ALA A 418 19.49 -16.77 4.70
CA ALA A 418 20.39 -15.72 4.21
C ALA A 418 21.61 -15.53 5.13
N GLY A 419 22.71 -15.03 4.58
CA GLY A 419 23.94 -14.77 5.32
C GLY A 419 23.81 -13.62 6.31
N ASN A 420 24.57 -13.68 7.39
CA ASN A 420 24.49 -12.70 8.48
C ASN A 420 25.06 -11.34 8.08
N ILE A 421 24.52 -10.29 8.71
CA ILE A 421 24.98 -8.91 8.61
C ILE A 421 25.57 -8.49 9.96
N SER A 422 26.81 -8.01 9.96
CA SER A 422 27.48 -7.51 11.16
C SER A 422 28.06 -6.12 10.95
N VAL A 423 27.72 -5.18 11.83
CA VAL A 423 28.22 -3.81 11.81
C VAL A 423 28.86 -3.47 13.15
N LYS A 424 30.06 -2.87 13.12
CA LYS A 424 30.76 -2.40 14.31
C LYS A 424 31.18 -0.93 14.16
N GLY A 425 30.68 -0.08 15.05
CA GLY A 425 30.92 1.37 15.05
C GLY A 425 30.01 2.17 14.12
N GLY A 426 30.37 3.43 13.91
CA GLY A 426 29.56 4.43 13.22
C GLY A 426 28.78 5.36 14.15
N THR A 427 28.43 6.57 13.68
CA THR A 427 27.64 7.54 14.47
C THR A 427 26.16 7.16 14.53
N THR A 428 25.65 6.71 13.39
CA THR A 428 24.33 6.12 13.20
C THR A 428 24.50 4.85 12.37
N VAL A 429 23.68 3.83 12.64
CA VAL A 429 23.70 2.57 11.91
C VAL A 429 22.31 2.25 11.41
N GLU A 430 22.17 2.05 10.11
CA GLU A 430 20.94 1.58 9.47
C GLU A 430 21.21 0.28 8.69
N VAL A 431 20.45 -0.77 8.99
CA VAL A 431 20.52 -2.05 8.28
C VAL A 431 19.13 -2.38 7.75
N ASN A 432 18.99 -2.37 6.43
CA ASN A 432 17.78 -2.72 5.69
C ASN A 432 17.95 -4.11 5.07
N ALA A 433 17.59 -5.15 5.81
CA ALA A 433 17.52 -6.52 5.34
C ALA A 433 16.14 -6.79 4.70
N THR A 434 15.95 -6.24 3.51
CA THR A 434 14.71 -6.35 2.75
C THR A 434 14.47 -7.78 2.26
N GLY A 435 13.19 -8.16 2.19
CA GLY A 435 12.74 -9.46 1.69
C GLY A 435 13.04 -9.68 0.21
N VAL A 436 12.49 -10.76 -0.33
CA VAL A 436 12.75 -11.24 -1.70
C VAL A 436 12.50 -10.15 -2.76
N THR A 437 13.46 -9.94 -3.66
CA THR A 437 13.34 -8.90 -4.72
C THR A 437 12.11 -9.13 -5.62
N ALA A 438 11.57 -8.07 -6.24
CA ALA A 438 10.42 -8.19 -7.16
C ALA A 438 10.65 -9.17 -8.32
N ALA A 439 11.89 -9.26 -8.82
CA ALA A 439 12.29 -10.22 -9.84
C ALA A 439 12.24 -11.68 -9.32
N ALA A 440 12.62 -11.88 -8.06
CA ALA A 440 12.57 -13.16 -7.39
C ALA A 440 11.13 -13.57 -6.99
N ALA A 441 10.28 -12.62 -6.60
CA ALA A 441 8.85 -12.84 -6.39
C ALA A 441 8.12 -13.26 -7.68
N THR A 442 8.53 -12.70 -8.82
CA THR A 442 8.00 -13.08 -10.14
C THR A 442 8.41 -14.50 -10.54
N ALA A 443 9.65 -14.91 -10.24
CA ALA A 443 10.12 -16.28 -10.47
C ALA A 443 9.37 -17.30 -9.58
N ALA A 444 9.16 -16.97 -8.30
CA ALA A 444 8.44 -17.80 -7.34
C ALA A 444 6.95 -18.03 -7.72
N ALA A 445 6.30 -17.06 -8.38
CA ALA A 445 4.92 -17.20 -8.83
C ALA A 445 4.71 -18.33 -9.86
N THR A 446 5.78 -18.82 -10.49
CA THR A 446 5.74 -19.95 -11.45
C THR A 446 6.13 -21.29 -10.83
N ASP A 447 6.62 -21.30 -9.59
CA ASP A 447 7.08 -22.50 -8.90
C ASP A 447 5.99 -23.08 -7.99
N THR A 448 5.65 -24.36 -8.23
CA THR A 448 4.69 -25.11 -7.40
C THR A 448 5.29 -25.63 -6.08
N SER A 449 6.59 -25.44 -5.87
CA SER A 449 7.31 -25.84 -4.66
C SER A 449 7.18 -24.77 -3.57
N ASN A 450 6.57 -25.16 -2.45
CA ASN A 450 6.27 -24.28 -1.34
C ASN A 450 7.54 -23.92 -0.55
N PHE A 451 7.96 -22.65 -0.53
CA PHE A 451 9.24 -22.25 0.08
C PHE A 451 9.12 -21.19 1.19
N THR A 452 9.99 -21.30 2.19
CA THR A 452 10.16 -20.33 3.29
C THR A 452 11.61 -19.85 3.34
N VAL A 453 11.81 -18.54 3.27
CA VAL A 453 13.13 -17.89 3.40
C VAL A 453 13.32 -17.43 4.85
N THR A 454 14.43 -17.86 5.47
CA THR A 454 14.87 -17.29 6.76
C THR A 454 15.86 -16.17 6.51
N LEU A 455 15.57 -14.97 7.00
CA LEU A 455 16.50 -13.84 6.91
C LEU A 455 17.71 -14.08 7.83
N GLY A 456 18.89 -13.58 7.42
CA GLY A 456 20.13 -13.71 8.19
C GLY A 456 20.07 -12.91 9.48
N SER A 457 20.89 -13.28 10.47
CA SER A 457 20.96 -12.49 11.70
C SER A 457 21.62 -11.13 11.46
N VAL A 458 21.13 -10.10 12.14
CA VAL A 458 21.68 -8.75 12.11
C VAL A 458 22.33 -8.47 13.47
N THR A 459 23.63 -8.21 13.48
CA THR A 459 24.38 -7.86 14.69
C THR A 459 25.00 -6.48 14.56
N VAL A 460 24.64 -5.55 15.45
CA VAL A 460 25.22 -4.20 15.52
C VAL A 460 25.95 -4.06 16.86
N THR A 461 27.25 -3.78 16.81
CA THR A 461 28.05 -3.41 17.99
C THR A 461 28.40 -1.93 17.90
N GLY A 462 27.83 -1.11 18.80
CA GLY A 462 28.10 0.32 18.85
C GLY A 462 29.58 0.65 19.05
N GLY A 463 30.00 1.81 18.55
CA GLY A 463 31.25 2.48 18.88
C GLY A 463 31.02 3.64 19.86
N ASP A 464 32.04 4.44 20.11
CA ASP A 464 31.97 5.56 21.09
C ASP A 464 31.00 6.69 20.69
N ALA A 465 30.55 6.71 19.44
CA ALA A 465 29.69 7.76 18.90
C ALA A 465 28.34 7.22 18.39
N THR A 466 28.06 5.93 18.57
CA THR A 466 26.82 5.32 18.06
C THR A 466 25.65 5.73 18.94
N THR A 467 24.76 6.56 18.40
CA THR A 467 23.62 7.11 19.15
C THR A 467 22.30 6.50 18.71
N ASP A 468 22.18 6.20 17.41
CA ASP A 468 20.97 5.65 16.81
C ASP A 468 21.27 4.38 16.01
N VAL A 469 20.45 3.35 16.19
CA VAL A 469 20.51 2.10 15.42
C VAL A 469 19.13 1.75 14.87
N THR A 470 19.04 1.55 13.56
CA THR A 470 17.83 1.11 12.86
C THR A 470 18.07 -0.23 12.18
N VAL A 471 17.19 -1.20 12.41
CA VAL A 471 17.21 -2.51 11.74
C VAL A 471 15.83 -2.78 11.16
N ASN A 472 15.76 -2.85 9.83
CA ASN A 472 14.53 -3.13 9.10
C ASN A 472 14.63 -4.50 8.43
N GLN A 473 13.66 -5.36 8.73
CA GLN A 473 13.43 -6.64 8.06
C GLN A 473 12.04 -6.64 7.43
N ALA A 474 11.85 -7.44 6.38
CA ALA A 474 10.50 -7.70 5.87
C ALA A 474 9.65 -8.42 6.93
N ASN A 475 8.35 -8.13 7.00
CA ASN A 475 7.43 -8.81 7.90
C ASN A 475 7.45 -10.32 7.62
N ALA A 476 7.43 -11.12 8.69
CA ALA A 476 7.20 -12.55 8.61
C ALA A 476 5.82 -12.81 8.01
N VAL A 477 5.79 -13.75 7.07
CA VAL A 477 4.57 -14.17 6.39
C VAL A 477 4.46 -15.68 6.57
N THR A 478 3.35 -16.10 7.16
CA THR A 478 3.01 -17.53 7.20
C THR A 478 2.56 -17.93 5.80
N LYS A 479 3.08 -19.04 5.30
CA LYS A 479 2.68 -19.62 4.02
C LYS A 479 1.15 -19.77 3.92
N VAL A 480 0.55 -19.31 2.82
CA VAL A 480 -0.85 -19.57 2.47
C VAL A 480 -0.90 -20.60 1.34
N ASP A 481 -1.55 -21.74 1.55
CA ASP A 481 -1.71 -22.79 0.53
C ASP A 481 -2.47 -22.29 -0.71
N ALA A 482 -2.28 -22.93 -1.87
CA ALA A 482 -3.02 -22.70 -3.11
C ALA A 482 -4.55 -22.82 -2.94
N THR A 483 -5.02 -23.49 -1.89
CA THR A 483 -6.43 -23.79 -1.64
C THR A 483 -7.19 -22.73 -0.83
N GLY A 484 -6.51 -21.70 -0.31
CA GLY A 484 -7.13 -20.48 0.21
C GLY A 484 -7.90 -20.60 1.54
N THR A 485 -7.34 -20.00 2.60
CA THR A 485 -8.07 -19.10 3.50
C THR A 485 -7.08 -18.25 4.31
N ALA A 486 -7.32 -16.92 4.31
CA ALA A 486 -6.69 -15.79 5.01
C ALA A 486 -5.24 -15.34 4.68
N GLY A 487 -5.13 -14.15 4.08
CA GLY A 487 -3.93 -13.29 4.03
C GLY A 487 -3.51 -12.82 2.63
N ALA A 488 -4.33 -11.99 1.96
CA ALA A 488 -4.09 -11.55 0.59
C ALA A 488 -3.17 -10.30 0.51
N ASP A 489 -1.97 -10.48 -0.04
CA ASP A 489 -1.35 -9.46 -0.90
C ASP A 489 -1.17 -10.02 -2.32
N ALA A 490 -1.10 -9.13 -3.31
CA ALA A 490 -1.12 -9.49 -4.73
C ALA A 490 0.20 -10.11 -5.25
N ASN A 491 1.15 -10.47 -4.37
CA ASN A 491 2.53 -10.82 -4.73
C ASN A 491 2.94 -12.22 -4.22
N GLY A 492 2.34 -13.29 -4.76
CA GLY A 492 2.99 -14.59 -4.92
C GLY A 492 3.76 -15.19 -3.73
N LYS A 493 3.03 -15.67 -2.70
CA LYS A 493 3.30 -16.83 -1.82
C LYS A 493 4.77 -17.26 -1.57
N ILE A 494 5.53 -16.46 -0.81
CA ILE A 494 6.80 -16.89 -0.17
C ILE A 494 6.66 -16.75 1.36
N GLY A 495 6.97 -17.81 2.11
CA GLY A 495 7.07 -17.70 3.57
C GLY A 495 8.31 -16.91 3.98
N ILE A 496 8.18 -16.00 4.94
CA ILE A 496 9.33 -15.22 5.47
C ILE A 496 9.45 -15.49 6.96
N VAL A 497 10.65 -15.83 7.41
CA VAL A 497 11.02 -15.92 8.82
C VAL A 497 12.08 -14.87 9.12
N ASN A 498 11.82 -14.00 10.09
CA ASN A 498 12.77 -12.98 10.50
C ASN A 498 14.02 -13.58 11.16
N GLY A 499 15.18 -12.99 10.85
CA GLY A 499 16.45 -13.27 11.49
C GLY A 499 16.55 -12.61 12.86
N GLN A 500 17.39 -13.18 13.72
CA GLN A 500 17.71 -12.62 15.03
C GLN A 500 18.33 -11.21 14.88
N VAL A 501 17.91 -10.26 15.72
CA VAL A 501 18.52 -8.92 15.82
C VAL A 501 19.28 -8.82 17.14
N VAL A 502 20.56 -8.49 17.09
CA VAL A 502 21.43 -8.29 18.27
C VAL A 502 22.07 -6.91 18.20
N ILE A 503 21.66 -6.00 19.07
CA ILE A 503 22.24 -4.66 19.16
C ILE A 503 22.92 -4.54 20.53
N ALA A 504 24.22 -4.29 20.54
CA ALA A 504 24.99 -4.15 21.76
C ALA A 504 25.80 -2.85 21.73
N ASP A 505 25.65 -2.03 22.76
CA ASP A 505 26.52 -0.88 22.98
C ASP A 505 27.95 -1.33 23.32
N LYS A 506 28.94 -0.50 22.98
CA LYS A 506 30.35 -0.74 23.30
C LYS A 506 30.56 -1.01 24.80
N ASN A 507 29.81 -0.30 25.65
CA ASN A 507 29.95 -0.33 27.09
C ASN A 507 29.00 -1.34 27.78
N VAL A 508 28.36 -2.25 27.05
CA VAL A 508 27.43 -3.25 27.61
C VAL A 508 28.02 -4.07 28.77
N ALA A 509 29.31 -4.38 28.73
CA ALA A 509 30.00 -5.14 29.78
C ALA A 509 30.60 -4.25 30.89
N SER A 510 30.45 -2.93 30.80
CA SER A 510 31.00 -1.99 31.76
C SER A 510 30.12 -1.88 33.00
N ALA A 511 30.73 -1.96 34.18
CA ALA A 511 30.03 -1.74 35.44
C ALA A 511 29.79 -0.25 35.74
N THR A 512 30.49 0.67 35.06
CA THR A 512 30.53 2.10 35.42
C THR A 512 30.36 3.06 34.25
N ALA A 513 30.71 2.66 33.02
CA ALA A 513 30.55 3.51 31.85
C ALA A 513 29.16 3.30 31.26
N ALA A 514 28.38 4.38 31.15
CA ALA A 514 27.11 4.34 30.44
C ALA A 514 27.34 4.09 28.94
N GLY A 515 26.32 3.52 28.30
CA GLY A 515 26.27 3.39 26.84
C GLY A 515 26.09 4.73 26.14
N THR A 516 26.00 4.65 24.83
CA THR A 516 25.83 5.78 23.91
C THR A 516 24.59 5.61 23.02
N ILE A 517 24.17 4.38 22.75
CA ILE A 517 22.97 4.10 21.93
C ILE A 517 21.72 4.50 22.73
N ALA A 518 21.09 5.59 22.31
CA ALA A 518 19.92 6.20 22.95
C ALA A 518 18.60 5.85 22.26
N THR A 519 18.64 5.65 20.92
CA THR A 519 17.48 5.28 20.11
C THR A 519 17.73 3.99 19.38
N VAL A 520 16.77 3.08 19.44
CA VAL A 520 16.75 1.87 18.60
C VAL A 520 15.42 1.78 17.88
N THR A 521 15.47 1.55 16.57
CA THR A 521 14.29 1.29 15.74
C THR A 521 14.41 -0.10 15.13
N ILE A 522 13.42 -0.97 15.36
CA ILE A 522 13.37 -2.31 14.79
C ILE A 522 12.04 -2.50 14.07
N ASN A 523 12.10 -2.75 12.77
CA ASN A 523 10.97 -3.24 12.00
C ASN A 523 11.16 -4.74 11.75
N SER A 524 10.38 -5.56 12.43
CA SER A 524 10.42 -7.02 12.44
C SER A 524 11.72 -7.64 13.00
N PHE A 525 11.57 -8.71 13.78
CA PHE A 525 12.69 -9.38 14.46
C PHE A 525 12.41 -10.86 14.77
N GLY A 526 13.45 -11.68 14.63
CA GLY A 526 13.41 -13.11 14.91
C GLY A 526 13.53 -13.46 16.39
N ALA A 527 13.64 -14.76 16.67
CA ALA A 527 13.78 -15.30 18.02
C ALA A 527 15.12 -14.90 18.66
N SER A 528 15.12 -14.81 20.00
CA SER A 528 16.29 -14.46 20.81
C SER A 528 16.90 -13.10 20.46
N SER A 529 16.09 -12.13 20.03
CA SER A 529 16.59 -10.80 19.69
C SER A 529 16.92 -10.01 20.95
N THR A 530 17.98 -9.19 20.91
CA THR A 530 18.46 -8.44 22.07
C THR A 530 18.87 -7.01 21.72
N VAL A 531 18.59 -6.10 22.65
CA VAL A 531 19.10 -4.72 22.64
C VAL A 531 19.76 -4.47 23.99
N ALA A 532 21.06 -4.18 24.00
CA ALA A 532 21.83 -4.03 25.21
C ALA A 532 22.52 -2.66 25.24
N SER A 533 21.90 -1.68 25.90
CA SER A 533 22.44 -0.34 26.07
C SER A 533 21.87 0.31 27.33
N SER A 534 22.75 0.78 28.21
CA SER A 534 22.35 1.54 29.39
C SER A 534 21.92 2.99 29.12
N ALA A 535 22.09 3.48 27.89
CA ALA A 535 21.64 4.80 27.47
C ALA A 535 20.30 4.81 26.72
N LEU A 536 19.68 3.63 26.51
CA LEU A 536 18.49 3.49 25.67
C LEU A 536 17.25 4.15 26.30
N THR A 537 16.86 5.31 25.78
CA THR A 537 15.65 6.02 26.20
C THR A 537 14.45 5.73 25.31
N THR A 538 14.69 5.44 24.02
CA THR A 538 13.62 5.27 23.02
C THR A 538 13.80 3.97 22.23
N LEU A 539 12.77 3.14 22.21
CA LEU A 539 12.67 1.92 21.43
C LEU A 539 11.45 1.99 20.52
N ASN A 540 11.66 1.99 19.20
CA ASN A 540 10.59 1.98 18.21
C ASN A 540 10.46 0.58 17.61
N LEU A 541 9.27 -0.01 17.65
CA LEU A 541 8.99 -1.36 17.18
C LEU A 541 7.84 -1.37 16.17
N SER A 542 7.97 -2.15 15.10
CA SER A 542 6.92 -2.34 14.10
C SER A 542 7.04 -3.71 13.43
N GLY A 543 6.03 -4.10 12.66
CA GLY A 543 6.05 -5.33 11.88
C GLY A 543 5.85 -6.59 12.74
N THR A 544 6.60 -7.65 12.48
CA THR A 544 6.41 -8.96 13.16
C THR A 544 7.60 -9.32 14.05
N GLY A 545 7.33 -9.67 15.30
CA GLY A 545 8.35 -10.06 16.28
C GLY A 545 8.16 -11.48 16.81
N VAL A 546 9.26 -12.16 17.12
CA VAL A 546 9.21 -13.34 17.99
C VAL A 546 9.38 -12.92 19.44
N ASP A 547 10.60 -12.69 19.89
CA ASP A 547 10.90 -12.24 21.25
C ASP A 547 12.05 -11.21 21.23
N LEU A 548 12.03 -10.29 22.20
CA LEU A 548 13.01 -9.22 22.34
C LEU A 548 13.37 -9.02 23.81
N THR A 549 14.66 -9.03 24.13
CA THR A 549 15.17 -8.68 25.45
C THR A 549 15.95 -7.37 25.39
N VAL A 550 15.54 -6.40 26.20
CA VAL A 550 16.18 -5.10 26.34
C VAL A 550 16.85 -5.03 27.71
N THR A 551 18.15 -4.76 27.75
CA THR A 551 18.94 -4.70 28.99
C THR A 551 19.90 -3.51 29.00
N ASP A 552 20.24 -3.01 30.18
CA ASP A 552 21.28 -2.00 30.35
C ASP A 552 22.71 -2.60 30.41
N GLY A 553 22.81 -3.93 30.40
CA GLY A 553 24.06 -4.67 30.41
C GLY A 553 24.55 -4.95 31.84
N SER A 554 25.81 -4.59 32.12
CA SER A 554 26.45 -4.84 33.43
C SER A 554 26.50 -3.60 34.33
N LEU A 555 25.82 -2.50 33.95
CA LEU A 555 25.89 -1.23 34.66
C LEU A 555 25.26 -1.37 36.05
N THR A 556 26.01 -1.02 37.11
CA THR A 556 25.50 -1.23 38.49
C THR A 556 24.56 -0.12 38.97
N THR A 557 24.55 1.02 38.26
CA THR A 557 23.73 2.19 38.59
C THR A 557 22.99 2.61 37.32
N ALA A 558 21.66 2.47 37.32
CA ALA A 558 20.84 2.82 36.17
C ALA A 558 21.11 4.24 35.66
N ALA A 559 21.42 4.38 34.37
CA ALA A 559 21.51 5.67 33.70
C ALA A 559 20.16 6.13 33.12
N VAL A 560 19.29 5.17 32.78
CA VAL A 560 17.92 5.40 32.31
C VAL A 560 16.96 4.62 33.21
N THR A 561 15.94 5.30 33.73
CA THR A 561 14.86 4.68 34.53
C THR A 561 13.48 4.91 33.93
N GLU A 562 13.39 5.73 32.89
CA GLU A 562 12.17 6.01 32.13
C GLU A 562 12.43 5.66 30.67
N GLN A 563 11.62 4.79 30.08
CA GLN A 563 11.80 4.31 28.71
C GLN A 563 10.53 4.51 27.89
N ALA A 564 10.68 5.07 26.70
CA ALA A 564 9.64 5.15 25.68
C ALA A 564 9.72 3.92 24.77
N VAL A 565 8.64 3.16 24.68
CA VAL A 565 8.45 2.08 23.71
C VAL A 565 7.34 2.51 22.76
N ASN A 566 7.70 2.85 21.53
CA ASN A 566 6.74 3.27 20.51
C ASN A 566 6.44 2.08 19.59
N VAL A 567 5.17 1.76 19.38
CA VAL A 567 4.72 0.64 18.56
C VAL A 567 3.84 1.11 17.40
N ASN A 568 3.97 0.49 16.23
CA ASN A 568 3.16 0.79 15.06
C ASN A 568 2.98 -0.46 14.21
N GLY A 569 1.79 -1.06 14.24
CA GLY A 569 1.54 -2.31 13.51
C GLY A 569 2.42 -3.46 13.97
N LEU A 570 2.79 -3.50 15.25
CA LEU A 570 3.64 -4.55 15.82
C LEU A 570 2.79 -5.76 16.21
N THR A 571 3.18 -6.95 15.78
CA THR A 571 2.61 -8.22 16.27
C THR A 571 3.72 -9.12 16.77
N THR A 572 3.72 -9.46 18.06
CA THR A 572 4.69 -10.41 18.64
C THR A 572 4.08 -11.76 18.97
N THR A 573 4.84 -12.84 18.80
CA THR A 573 4.45 -14.20 19.25
C THR A 573 5.01 -14.56 20.62
N GLY A 574 6.08 -13.90 21.04
CA GLY A 574 6.75 -14.05 22.33
C GLY A 574 6.85 -12.73 23.08
N ALA A 575 7.74 -12.71 24.08
CA ALA A 575 7.83 -11.62 25.04
C ALA A 575 8.73 -10.47 24.56
N VAL A 576 8.32 -9.24 24.85
CA VAL A 576 9.18 -8.06 24.91
C VAL A 576 9.54 -7.84 26.38
N THR A 577 10.78 -8.12 26.74
CA THR A 577 11.29 -8.01 28.11
C THR A 577 12.17 -6.79 28.24
N LEU A 578 11.90 -5.94 29.22
CA LEU A 578 12.67 -4.74 29.54
C LEU A 578 13.48 -4.94 30.81
N ASP A 579 14.53 -4.13 30.94
CA ASP A 579 15.43 -4.17 32.09
C ASP A 579 14.71 -3.84 33.40
N ALA A 580 15.11 -4.47 34.50
CA ALA A 580 14.54 -4.24 35.82
C ALA A 580 14.86 -2.84 36.37
N HIS A 581 15.78 -2.10 35.77
CA HIS A 581 16.05 -0.70 36.11
C HIS A 581 15.00 0.29 35.57
N ILE A 582 14.18 -0.10 34.59
CA ILE A 582 13.11 0.76 34.06
C ILE A 582 11.97 0.81 35.09
N THR A 583 11.78 1.96 35.73
CA THR A 583 10.74 2.17 36.75
C THR A 583 9.48 2.83 36.19
N THR A 584 9.60 3.56 35.07
CA THR A 584 8.50 4.16 34.32
C THR A 584 8.58 3.74 32.86
N LEU A 585 7.50 3.16 32.34
CA LEU A 585 7.38 2.74 30.95
C LEU A 585 6.30 3.57 30.24
N ASN A 586 6.68 4.24 29.15
CA ASN A 586 5.75 4.94 28.28
C ASN A 586 5.56 4.13 27.00
N LEU A 587 4.43 3.45 26.85
CA LEU A 587 4.05 2.67 25.68
C LEU A 587 3.15 3.49 24.76
N ASN A 588 3.63 3.90 23.59
CA ASN A 588 2.87 4.75 22.67
C ASN A 588 2.57 4.00 21.37
N ALA A 589 1.31 3.89 20.98
CA ALA A 589 0.93 3.26 19.71
C ALA A 589 0.48 4.27 18.66
N ALA A 590 1.04 4.19 17.46
CA ALA A 590 0.78 5.16 16.40
C ALA A 590 0.25 4.49 15.13
N THR A 591 -0.80 5.05 14.53
CA THR A 591 -1.35 4.79 13.18
C THR A 591 -1.90 3.39 12.88
N LYS A 592 -1.40 2.34 13.52
CA LYS A 592 -1.84 0.93 13.33
C LYS A 592 -1.81 0.17 14.64
N GLU A 593 -2.83 -0.65 14.83
CA GLU A 593 -2.98 -1.49 16.02
C GLU A 593 -1.78 -2.38 16.24
N SER A 594 -1.42 -2.60 17.51
CA SER A 594 -0.28 -3.42 17.90
C SER A 594 -0.67 -4.46 18.94
N THR A 595 -0.22 -5.69 18.75
CA THR A 595 -0.40 -6.81 19.68
C THR A 595 0.95 -7.31 20.19
N ILE A 596 1.14 -7.23 21.51
CA ILE A 596 2.32 -7.78 22.19
C ILE A 596 1.87 -8.99 23.01
N ALA A 597 2.36 -10.17 22.66
CA ALA A 597 1.97 -11.41 23.34
C ALA A 597 2.32 -11.40 24.84
N SER A 598 3.47 -10.81 25.21
CA SER A 598 3.83 -10.60 26.60
C SER A 598 4.75 -9.39 26.76
N LEU A 599 4.37 -8.42 27.58
CA LEU A 599 5.22 -7.28 27.96
C LEU A 599 5.75 -7.49 29.38
N ALA A 600 7.05 -7.76 29.53
CA ALA A 600 7.68 -8.00 30.83
C ALA A 600 8.59 -6.82 31.22
N ALA A 601 8.10 -5.95 32.10
CA ALA A 601 8.83 -4.82 32.66
C ALA A 601 8.83 -4.92 34.19
N SER A 602 9.56 -5.89 34.74
CA SER A 602 9.51 -6.24 36.17
C SER A 602 10.02 -5.15 37.12
N GLY A 603 10.72 -4.14 36.60
CA GLY A 603 11.12 -2.93 37.32
C GLY A 603 10.06 -1.81 37.33
N ALA A 604 9.11 -1.84 36.40
CA ALA A 604 8.21 -0.73 36.14
C ALA A 604 7.06 -0.70 37.13
N ALA A 605 7.03 0.33 37.98
CA ALA A 605 5.90 0.60 38.87
C ALA A 605 4.84 1.49 38.20
N THR A 606 5.22 2.19 37.11
CA THR A 606 4.33 3.05 36.32
C THR A 606 4.35 2.61 34.87
N LEU A 607 3.16 2.42 34.29
CA LEU A 607 2.94 2.17 32.87
C LEU A 607 1.98 3.24 32.32
N ASN A 608 2.47 4.08 31.43
CA ASN A 608 1.66 5.04 30.70
C ASN A 608 1.43 4.49 29.28
N ILE A 609 0.18 4.49 28.82
CA ILE A 609 -0.19 3.98 27.49
C ILE A 609 -0.83 5.12 26.71
N GLY A 610 -0.20 5.54 25.61
CA GLY A 610 -0.64 6.68 24.81
C GLY A 610 -0.80 6.36 23.33
N GLY A 611 -1.21 7.36 22.55
CA GLY A 611 -1.26 7.29 21.09
C GLY A 611 -2.66 7.21 20.48
N ASP A 612 -2.73 6.90 19.18
CA ASP A 612 -3.94 6.96 18.35
C ASP A 612 -4.36 5.62 17.73
N ALA A 613 -3.66 4.54 18.06
CA ALA A 613 -3.98 3.19 17.61
C ALA A 613 -4.07 2.21 18.78
N ALA A 614 -4.95 1.20 18.65
CA ALA A 614 -5.24 0.29 19.75
C ALA A 614 -4.01 -0.58 20.11
N VAL A 615 -3.88 -0.90 21.40
CA VAL A 615 -2.81 -1.76 21.91
C VAL A 615 -3.39 -2.95 22.63
N THR A 616 -2.97 -4.15 22.23
CA THR A 616 -3.28 -5.38 22.97
C THR A 616 -2.02 -5.93 23.63
N LEU A 617 -2.06 -6.04 24.96
CA LEU A 617 -1.08 -6.79 25.75
C LEU A 617 -1.73 -8.11 26.19
N THR A 618 -1.51 -9.20 25.46
CA THR A 618 -2.12 -10.51 25.80
C THR A 618 -1.72 -10.97 27.19
N SER A 619 -0.48 -10.67 27.59
CA SER A 619 0.03 -10.79 28.95
C SER A 619 0.94 -9.62 29.29
N HIS A 620 1.09 -9.32 30.58
CA HIS A 620 2.05 -8.34 31.06
C HIS A 620 2.60 -8.71 32.44
N THR A 621 3.78 -8.20 32.78
CA THR A 621 4.40 -8.33 34.12
C THR A 621 5.05 -7.00 34.50
N LEU A 622 4.63 -6.43 35.63
CA LEU A 622 5.09 -5.16 36.18
C LEU A 622 5.71 -5.34 37.58
N ALA A 623 6.19 -4.26 38.20
CA ALA A 623 6.88 -4.30 39.48
C ALA A 623 5.98 -4.58 40.69
N GLY A 624 6.11 -5.77 41.26
CA GLY A 624 5.43 -6.11 42.51
C GLY A 624 3.90 -6.03 42.41
N ALA A 625 3.24 -5.85 43.55
CA ALA A 625 1.77 -5.87 43.63
C ALA A 625 1.10 -4.49 43.46
N ALA A 626 1.87 -3.40 43.47
CA ALA A 626 1.37 -2.02 43.53
C ALA A 626 1.88 -1.22 42.33
N ASN A 627 1.06 -1.14 41.28
CA ASN A 627 1.40 -0.49 40.02
C ASN A 627 0.45 0.68 39.75
N THR A 628 0.88 1.63 38.93
CA THR A 628 0.02 2.68 38.36
C THR A 628 -0.02 2.50 36.85
N ILE A 629 -1.21 2.31 36.30
CA ILE A 629 -1.44 2.22 34.85
C ILE A 629 -2.32 3.40 34.46
N THR A 630 -1.86 4.22 33.51
CA THR A 630 -2.60 5.37 33.00
C THR A 630 -2.72 5.26 31.49
N VAL A 631 -3.94 5.33 30.96
CA VAL A 631 -4.22 5.28 29.53
C VAL A 631 -4.65 6.65 29.06
N THR A 632 -4.02 7.11 27.99
CA THR A 632 -4.34 8.32 27.23
C THR A 632 -4.46 7.99 25.73
N ASN A 633 -4.44 6.70 25.40
CA ASN A 633 -4.61 6.20 24.05
C ASN A 633 -6.07 6.42 23.62
N THR A 634 -6.25 7.00 22.44
CA THR A 634 -7.59 7.39 21.93
C THR A 634 -8.33 6.25 21.23
N ALA A 635 -7.66 5.14 20.93
CA ALA A 635 -8.27 3.94 20.37
C ALA A 635 -8.51 2.84 21.44
N GLY A 636 -7.87 2.95 22.60
CA GLY A 636 -8.05 2.07 23.75
C GLY A 636 -6.93 1.03 23.94
N VAL A 637 -6.94 0.35 25.08
CA VAL A 637 -6.00 -0.73 25.42
C VAL A 637 -6.74 -2.00 25.83
N THR A 638 -6.23 -3.16 25.42
CA THR A 638 -6.63 -4.47 25.96
C THR A 638 -5.50 -5.08 26.81
N LEU A 639 -5.75 -5.27 28.10
CA LEU A 639 -4.87 -5.95 29.05
C LEU A 639 -5.40 -7.36 29.34
N GLY A 640 -4.81 -8.36 28.68
CA GLY A 640 -5.26 -9.76 28.74
C GLY A 640 -4.93 -10.50 30.04
N ALA A 641 -3.93 -10.03 30.82
CA ALA A 641 -3.60 -10.53 32.15
C ALA A 641 -4.32 -9.72 33.24
N ALA A 642 -4.66 -10.39 34.35
CA ALA A 642 -5.36 -9.72 35.46
C ALA A 642 -4.46 -8.73 36.20
N LEU A 643 -5.01 -7.56 36.50
CA LEU A 643 -4.32 -6.53 37.27
C LEU A 643 -3.98 -7.04 38.68
N ALA A 644 -2.78 -6.69 39.15
CA ALA A 644 -2.37 -6.99 40.52
C ALA A 644 -3.28 -6.29 41.53
N THR A 645 -3.43 -6.87 42.72
CA THR A 645 -4.46 -6.48 43.71
C THR A 645 -4.40 -5.02 44.18
N ASN A 646 -3.24 -4.36 44.10
CA ASN A 646 -3.04 -2.98 44.55
C ASN A 646 -2.68 -2.04 43.37
N THR A 647 -3.05 -2.42 42.14
CA THR A 647 -2.88 -1.60 40.94
C THR A 647 -3.93 -0.49 40.88
N THR A 648 -3.50 0.75 40.65
CA THR A 648 -4.37 1.85 40.22
C THR A 648 -4.43 1.83 38.70
N PHE A 649 -5.63 1.89 38.12
CA PHE A 649 -5.85 2.00 36.68
C PHE A 649 -6.75 3.20 36.40
N THR A 650 -6.34 4.02 35.44
CA THR A 650 -7.10 5.15 34.91
C THR A 650 -7.09 5.03 33.40
N GLY A 651 -8.24 4.72 32.82
CA GLY A 651 -8.43 4.60 31.38
C GLY A 651 -8.66 5.97 30.69
N GLY A 652 -8.76 5.91 29.36
CA GLY A 652 -8.80 7.07 28.45
C GLY A 652 -10.17 7.34 27.84
N ASP A 653 -10.18 7.81 26.58
CA ASP A 653 -11.40 8.03 25.77
C ASP A 653 -11.67 6.86 24.78
N GLY A 654 -10.76 5.89 24.71
CA GLY A 654 -10.84 4.74 23.80
C GLY A 654 -11.34 3.49 24.52
N ALA A 655 -11.71 2.45 23.77
CA ALA A 655 -12.27 1.21 24.34
C ALA A 655 -11.22 0.42 25.14
N ASP A 656 -11.24 0.57 26.46
CA ASP A 656 -10.30 -0.04 27.38
C ASP A 656 -10.85 -1.36 27.97
N SER A 657 -10.08 -2.44 27.84
CA SER A 657 -10.43 -3.77 28.32
C SER A 657 -9.42 -4.28 29.36
N ILE A 658 -9.89 -4.58 30.58
CA ILE A 658 -9.05 -5.07 31.68
C ILE A 658 -9.62 -6.32 32.36
N LYS A 659 -8.76 -7.06 33.06
CA LYS A 659 -9.16 -8.17 33.93
C LYS A 659 -8.81 -7.88 35.39
N LEU A 660 -9.72 -8.20 36.31
CA LEU A 660 -9.56 -7.97 37.73
C LEU A 660 -9.51 -9.29 38.52
N THR A 661 -8.72 -9.30 39.59
CA THR A 661 -8.69 -10.40 40.56
C THR A 661 -9.68 -10.14 41.70
N GLY A 662 -10.27 -11.18 42.29
CA GLY A 662 -11.26 -11.03 43.36
C GLY A 662 -10.83 -10.21 44.59
N GLY A 663 -9.52 -10.11 44.81
CA GLY A 663 -8.92 -9.36 45.91
C GLY A 663 -8.38 -7.97 45.54
N PHE A 664 -8.76 -7.37 44.41
CA PHE A 664 -8.32 -6.00 44.09
C PHE A 664 -8.83 -4.99 45.14
N THR A 665 -8.05 -3.94 45.39
CA THR A 665 -8.24 -3.03 46.55
C THR A 665 -8.32 -1.55 46.20
N LYS A 666 -8.02 -1.17 44.95
CA LYS A 666 -8.01 0.21 44.49
C LYS A 666 -9.31 0.61 43.81
N ALA A 667 -9.50 1.91 43.66
CA ALA A 667 -10.48 2.46 42.75
C ALA A 667 -9.91 2.43 41.33
N ILE A 668 -10.73 1.95 40.40
CA ILE A 668 -10.46 1.87 38.97
C ILE A 668 -11.42 2.81 38.26
N THR A 669 -10.92 3.55 37.27
CA THR A 669 -11.73 4.40 36.39
C THR A 669 -11.38 4.03 34.96
N LEU A 670 -12.35 3.75 34.09
CA LEU A 670 -12.09 3.40 32.69
C LEU A 670 -12.19 4.61 31.75
N GLY A 671 -13.04 5.59 32.06
CA GLY A 671 -13.03 6.88 31.37
C GLY A 671 -14.21 7.01 30.43
N ALA A 672 -13.97 7.44 29.20
CA ALA A 672 -15.00 7.48 28.15
C ALA A 672 -14.68 6.41 27.10
N GLY A 673 -15.69 5.95 26.38
CA GLY A 673 -15.55 4.87 25.39
C GLY A 673 -16.34 3.63 25.80
N ASP A 674 -16.39 2.63 24.93
CA ASP A 674 -17.09 1.38 25.22
C ASP A 674 -16.11 0.39 25.90
N ASP A 675 -16.04 0.46 27.23
CA ASP A 675 -15.02 -0.24 28.02
C ASP A 675 -15.46 -1.65 28.44
N THR A 676 -14.49 -2.50 28.80
CA THR A 676 -14.76 -3.88 29.23
C THR A 676 -13.98 -4.28 30.48
N VAL A 677 -14.67 -4.87 31.46
CA VAL A 677 -14.06 -5.40 32.68
C VAL A 677 -14.42 -6.87 32.88
N THR A 678 -13.42 -7.75 32.89
CA THR A 678 -13.60 -9.15 33.31
C THR A 678 -13.34 -9.32 34.80
N TYR A 679 -14.31 -9.83 35.56
CA TYR A 679 -14.24 -10.00 37.01
C TYR A 679 -14.85 -11.31 37.54
N ALA A 680 -14.18 -12.43 37.28
CA ALA A 680 -14.73 -13.78 37.53
C ALA A 680 -15.07 -14.12 39.01
N ALA A 681 -14.46 -13.46 40.00
CA ALA A 681 -14.69 -13.71 41.43
C ALA A 681 -15.08 -12.42 42.15
N VAL A 682 -16.37 -12.25 42.44
CA VAL A 682 -16.89 -11.04 43.10
C VAL A 682 -16.46 -10.93 44.56
N GLY A 683 -15.72 -9.87 44.87
CA GLY A 683 -15.27 -9.48 46.20
C GLY A 683 -15.56 -7.99 46.46
N THR A 684 -15.37 -7.55 47.70
CA THR A 684 -15.73 -6.19 48.14
C THR A 684 -14.52 -5.26 48.37
N GLY A 685 -13.34 -5.62 47.85
CA GLY A 685 -12.08 -4.89 48.11
C GLY A 685 -12.04 -3.48 47.50
N GLY A 686 -12.03 -3.37 46.17
CA GLY A 686 -11.92 -2.11 45.42
C GLY A 686 -13.25 -1.60 44.84
N SER A 687 -13.19 -0.63 43.92
CA SER A 687 -14.34 -0.07 43.19
C SER A 687 -13.98 0.14 41.72
N VAL A 688 -14.97 0.11 40.82
CA VAL A 688 -14.81 0.35 39.38
C VAL A 688 -15.90 1.32 38.93
N ALA A 689 -15.48 2.46 38.38
CA ALA A 689 -16.34 3.33 37.60
C ALA A 689 -15.97 3.13 36.13
N ALA A 690 -16.91 2.67 35.31
CA ALA A 690 -16.64 2.44 33.90
C ALA A 690 -16.57 3.81 33.20
N GLY A 691 -17.71 4.50 33.06
CA GLY A 691 -17.73 5.94 32.89
C GLY A 691 -18.80 6.36 31.90
N GLU A 692 -18.41 7.02 30.81
CA GLU A 692 -19.33 7.42 29.74
C GLU A 692 -19.15 6.49 28.54
N GLY A 693 -20.20 5.80 28.10
CA GLY A 693 -20.12 4.85 26.99
C GLY A 693 -21.10 3.71 27.16
N THR A 694 -20.97 2.66 26.34
CA THR A 694 -21.69 1.40 26.53
C THR A 694 -20.75 0.37 27.15
N ASP A 695 -20.67 0.38 28.48
CA ASP A 695 -19.64 -0.36 29.19
C ASP A 695 -20.08 -1.80 29.55
N THR A 696 -19.14 -2.74 29.41
CA THR A 696 -19.38 -4.17 29.62
C THR A 696 -18.68 -4.70 30.86
N ILE A 697 -19.41 -5.42 31.71
CA ILE A 697 -18.85 -6.24 32.80
C ILE A 697 -19.04 -7.73 32.50
N ILE A 698 -17.93 -8.46 32.45
CA ILE A 698 -17.89 -9.91 32.21
C ILE A 698 -17.67 -10.65 33.54
N ILE A 699 -18.67 -11.42 34.00
CA ILE A 699 -18.61 -12.22 35.24
C ILE A 699 -19.18 -13.63 35.04
N THR A 700 -19.05 -14.51 36.04
CA THR A 700 -19.72 -15.83 36.01
C THR A 700 -21.18 -15.70 36.48
N GLY A 701 -22.07 -16.60 36.07
CA GLY A 701 -23.47 -16.61 36.52
C GLY A 701 -23.62 -16.59 38.04
N ALA A 702 -22.88 -17.46 38.74
CA ALA A 702 -22.84 -17.48 40.21
C ALA A 702 -22.39 -16.16 40.84
N ALA A 703 -21.41 -15.50 40.21
CA ALA A 703 -20.96 -14.18 40.63
C ALA A 703 -22.01 -13.10 40.37
N ALA A 704 -22.74 -13.16 39.26
CA ALA A 704 -23.82 -12.24 38.93
C ALA A 704 -24.99 -12.34 39.92
N VAL A 705 -25.37 -13.57 40.31
CA VAL A 705 -26.37 -13.81 41.36
C VAL A 705 -25.93 -13.15 42.67
N THR A 706 -24.67 -13.37 43.08
CA THR A 706 -24.11 -12.78 44.30
C THR A 706 -24.03 -11.25 44.23
N ALA A 707 -23.63 -10.70 43.08
CA ALA A 707 -23.54 -9.26 42.84
C ALA A 707 -24.92 -8.58 42.91
N SER A 708 -25.92 -9.15 42.25
CA SER A 708 -27.28 -8.60 42.22
C SER A 708 -27.93 -8.46 43.60
N ALA A 709 -27.55 -9.33 44.55
CA ALA A 709 -28.01 -9.29 45.94
C ALA A 709 -27.16 -8.38 46.87
N SER A 710 -26.07 -7.78 46.37
CA SER A 710 -25.09 -7.06 47.20
C SER A 710 -25.11 -5.55 46.96
N SER A 711 -25.78 -4.80 47.84
CA SER A 711 -25.76 -3.32 47.81
C SER A 711 -24.35 -2.72 47.94
N ALA A 712 -23.43 -3.44 48.58
CA ALA A 712 -22.02 -3.06 48.68
C ALA A 712 -21.29 -3.19 47.35
N PHE A 713 -21.63 -4.19 46.52
CA PHE A 713 -21.10 -4.33 45.17
C PHE A 713 -21.68 -3.24 44.26
N ASN A 714 -23.01 -3.06 44.28
CA ASN A 714 -23.73 -2.15 43.39
C ASN A 714 -23.44 -0.65 43.65
N SER A 715 -22.89 -0.31 44.82
CA SER A 715 -22.39 1.05 45.11
C SER A 715 -20.93 1.26 44.72
N LYS A 716 -20.20 0.19 44.43
CA LYS A 716 -18.78 0.20 44.08
C LYS A 716 -18.52 -0.05 42.59
N PHE A 717 -19.46 -0.65 41.88
CA PHE A 717 -19.42 -0.89 40.43
C PHE A 717 -20.52 -0.05 39.80
N THR A 718 -20.13 0.96 39.01
CA THR A 718 -21.06 1.96 38.46
C THR A 718 -20.76 2.28 37.01
N GLY A 719 -21.80 2.63 36.25
CA GLY A 719 -21.68 3.02 34.84
C GLY A 719 -21.57 1.84 33.87
N PHE A 720 -22.06 0.65 34.23
CA PHE A 720 -22.11 -0.48 33.31
C PHE A 720 -23.51 -0.63 32.73
N GLU A 721 -23.61 -0.80 31.42
CA GLU A 721 -24.88 -0.96 30.68
C GLU A 721 -25.05 -2.40 30.18
N VAL A 722 -23.94 -3.13 30.01
CA VAL A 722 -23.92 -4.51 29.50
C VAL A 722 -23.36 -5.48 30.55
N LEU A 723 -24.14 -6.51 30.88
CA LEU A 723 -23.67 -7.64 31.69
C LEU A 723 -23.41 -8.84 30.76
N GLU A 724 -22.18 -9.34 30.74
CA GLU A 724 -21.82 -10.54 30.00
C GLU A 724 -21.51 -11.71 30.95
N LEU A 725 -22.15 -12.85 30.70
CA LEU A 725 -22.03 -14.05 31.48
C LEU A 725 -21.06 -15.03 30.80
N SER A 726 -19.88 -15.16 31.40
CA SER A 726 -18.86 -16.14 31.00
C SER A 726 -19.25 -17.60 31.23
N SER A 727 -20.28 -17.84 32.05
CA SER A 727 -20.93 -19.15 32.25
C SER A 727 -22.31 -18.94 32.87
N GLY A 728 -23.31 -19.77 32.51
CA GLY A 728 -24.64 -19.78 33.16
C GLY A 728 -24.63 -20.32 34.60
N ASP A 729 -25.75 -20.16 35.31
CA ASP A 729 -26.01 -20.70 36.66
C ASP A 729 -27.53 -20.73 36.95
N VAL A 730 -27.98 -21.64 37.83
CA VAL A 730 -29.40 -21.88 38.17
C VAL A 730 -30.05 -20.81 39.07
N GLY A 731 -29.33 -19.75 39.44
CA GLY A 731 -29.80 -18.69 40.33
C GLY A 731 -30.41 -17.48 39.60
N THR A 732 -31.29 -16.75 40.30
CA THR A 732 -31.90 -15.52 39.76
C THR A 732 -30.97 -14.31 39.87
N ILE A 733 -30.77 -13.60 38.76
CA ILE A 733 -30.03 -12.34 38.67
C ILE A 733 -31.03 -11.19 38.64
N ASN A 734 -31.07 -10.38 39.70
CA ASN A 734 -31.95 -9.22 39.78
C ASN A 734 -31.26 -7.96 39.25
N LEU A 735 -31.62 -7.55 38.03
CA LEU A 735 -31.04 -6.40 37.35
C LEU A 735 -31.45 -5.05 37.97
N LEU A 736 -32.57 -4.98 38.71
CA LEU A 736 -32.90 -3.78 39.50
C LEU A 736 -31.89 -3.58 40.65
N GLY A 737 -31.20 -4.64 41.06
CA GLY A 737 -30.10 -4.57 42.02
C GLY A 737 -28.83 -4.01 41.39
N VAL A 738 -28.53 -4.34 40.13
CA VAL A 738 -27.31 -3.96 39.41
C VAL A 738 -27.62 -2.75 38.52
N ASN A 739 -27.40 -1.55 39.06
CA ASN A 739 -27.79 -0.29 38.43
C ASN A 739 -27.43 -0.18 36.94
N ASN A 740 -28.38 0.29 36.12
CA ASN A 740 -28.25 0.67 34.70
C ASN A 740 -27.97 -0.46 33.68
N ILE A 741 -27.97 -1.73 34.08
CA ILE A 741 -27.88 -2.83 33.11
C ILE A 741 -29.17 -2.88 32.26
N SER A 742 -29.01 -2.67 30.95
CA SER A 742 -30.08 -2.73 29.95
C SER A 742 -29.85 -3.82 28.91
N SER A 743 -28.64 -4.39 28.87
CA SER A 743 -28.27 -5.48 27.97
C SER A 743 -27.58 -6.61 28.74
N VAL A 744 -27.93 -7.85 28.43
CA VAL A 744 -27.30 -9.05 28.99
C VAL A 744 -26.86 -9.98 27.86
N ARG A 745 -25.66 -10.54 27.97
CA ARG A 745 -25.09 -11.51 27.02
C ARG A 745 -24.77 -12.82 27.72
N ALA A 746 -25.04 -13.97 27.09
CA ALA A 746 -24.73 -15.28 27.66
C ALA A 746 -24.22 -16.27 26.60
N ALA A 747 -23.23 -17.08 26.96
CA ALA A 747 -22.59 -18.04 26.06
C ALA A 747 -22.97 -19.52 26.31
N GLY A 748 -23.73 -19.82 27.36
CA GLY A 748 -24.22 -21.18 27.64
C GLY A 748 -24.78 -21.34 29.06
N GLY A 749 -25.62 -22.37 29.26
CA GLY A 749 -26.20 -22.74 30.55
C GLY A 749 -27.55 -22.08 30.83
N GLU A 750 -28.09 -22.35 32.01
CA GLU A 750 -29.35 -21.74 32.48
C GLU A 750 -29.12 -20.30 32.93
N VAL A 751 -30.04 -19.39 32.58
CA VAL A 751 -29.99 -17.97 32.95
C VAL A 751 -31.37 -17.52 33.41
N ASN A 752 -31.50 -17.01 34.63
CA ASN A 752 -32.77 -16.47 35.12
C ASN A 752 -32.61 -14.97 35.45
N LEU A 753 -33.23 -14.11 34.65
CA LEU A 753 -33.17 -12.65 34.78
C LEU A 753 -34.48 -12.11 35.35
N GLU A 754 -34.36 -11.25 36.35
CA GLU A 754 -35.47 -10.45 36.87
C GLU A 754 -35.19 -8.96 36.70
N GLY A 755 -36.21 -8.23 36.24
CA GLY A 755 -36.19 -6.78 36.26
C GLY A 755 -35.41 -6.14 35.10
N LEU A 756 -35.28 -6.83 33.97
CA LEU A 756 -34.79 -6.23 32.72
C LEU A 756 -35.78 -5.11 32.30
N VAL A 757 -35.28 -3.93 31.96
CA VAL A 757 -36.15 -2.82 31.50
C VAL A 757 -36.85 -3.17 30.18
N SER A 758 -38.03 -2.61 29.92
CA SER A 758 -38.67 -2.69 28.58
C SER A 758 -37.72 -2.09 27.53
N ASN A 759 -37.68 -2.69 26.33
CA ASN A 759 -36.66 -2.50 25.29
C ASN A 759 -35.23 -2.96 25.70
N GLY A 760 -35.08 -3.65 26.82
CA GLY A 760 -33.81 -4.30 27.18
C GLY A 760 -33.46 -5.43 26.22
N THR A 761 -32.18 -5.76 26.15
CA THR A 761 -31.66 -6.76 25.20
C THR A 761 -31.08 -7.97 25.93
N PHE A 762 -31.46 -9.17 25.50
CA PHE A 762 -30.84 -10.42 25.90
C PHE A 762 -30.18 -11.09 24.69
N THR A 763 -28.86 -11.23 24.68
CA THR A 763 -28.11 -11.77 23.54
C THR A 763 -27.53 -13.14 23.86
N LEU A 764 -27.79 -14.11 22.99
CA LEU A 764 -27.15 -15.41 22.98
C LEU A 764 -25.89 -15.34 22.12
N THR A 765 -24.76 -15.72 22.72
CA THR A 765 -23.42 -15.73 22.09
C THR A 765 -22.83 -17.12 21.97
N GLY A 766 -23.54 -18.15 22.46
CA GLY A 766 -23.14 -19.55 22.41
C GLY A 766 -24.33 -20.51 22.56
N ASN A 767 -24.06 -21.80 22.41
CA ASN A 767 -25.09 -22.85 22.32
C ASN A 767 -25.73 -23.19 23.67
N SER A 768 -26.93 -23.81 23.62
CA SER A 768 -27.61 -24.37 24.79
C SER A 768 -27.75 -23.39 25.96
N VAL A 769 -28.24 -22.19 25.63
CA VAL A 769 -28.65 -21.18 26.62
C VAL A 769 -30.15 -21.35 26.85
N ASP A 770 -30.53 -21.70 28.07
CA ASP A 770 -31.92 -21.74 28.51
C ASP A 770 -32.17 -20.55 29.43
N ALA A 771 -32.89 -19.54 28.93
CA ALA A 771 -33.09 -18.27 29.60
C ALA A 771 -34.54 -18.06 30.01
N THR A 772 -34.77 -17.69 31.27
CA THR A 772 -36.01 -17.06 31.72
C THR A 772 -35.76 -15.56 31.87
N VAL A 773 -36.45 -14.73 31.09
CA VAL A 773 -36.27 -13.28 31.04
C VAL A 773 -37.54 -12.58 31.50
N ASN A 774 -37.57 -12.16 32.76
CA ASN A 774 -38.69 -11.42 33.32
C ASN A 774 -38.47 -9.91 33.16
N VAL A 775 -39.17 -9.32 32.19
CA VAL A 775 -39.17 -7.86 31.97
C VAL A 775 -39.89 -7.16 33.13
N ALA A 776 -39.32 -6.05 33.59
CA ALA A 776 -39.83 -5.29 34.73
C ALA A 776 -41.25 -4.78 34.46
N ALA A 777 -42.20 -5.11 35.35
CA ALA A 777 -43.61 -4.74 35.26
C ALA A 777 -44.39 -5.28 34.04
N ALA A 778 -43.85 -6.30 33.36
CA ALA A 778 -44.45 -6.98 32.19
C ALA A 778 -45.95 -7.31 32.35
N ALA A 779 -46.34 -7.84 33.52
CA ALA A 779 -47.73 -8.24 33.77
C ALA A 779 -48.76 -7.09 33.83
N PHE A 780 -48.35 -5.83 33.75
CA PHE A 780 -49.22 -4.66 33.97
C PHE A 780 -49.24 -3.64 32.83
N ASN A 781 -48.35 -3.73 31.85
CA ASN A 781 -48.25 -2.78 30.75
C ASN A 781 -48.47 -3.49 29.41
N PRO A 782 -49.47 -3.11 28.59
CA PRO A 782 -49.83 -3.85 27.38
C PRO A 782 -48.91 -3.57 26.17
N ALA A 783 -47.68 -3.13 26.39
CA ALA A 783 -46.77 -2.65 25.36
C ALA A 783 -45.30 -2.93 25.71
N ASP A 784 -45.04 -4.03 26.40
CA ASP A 784 -43.68 -4.38 26.76
C ASP A 784 -42.93 -5.04 25.60
N VAL A 785 -41.65 -4.69 25.49
CA VAL A 785 -40.78 -5.10 24.40
C VAL A 785 -39.55 -5.79 24.97
N LEU A 786 -39.19 -6.96 24.42
CA LEU A 786 -37.93 -7.64 24.65
C LEU A 786 -37.16 -7.76 23.33
N ASN A 787 -35.90 -7.35 23.35
CA ASN A 787 -34.99 -7.58 22.23
C ASN A 787 -34.15 -8.83 22.54
N ILE A 788 -34.12 -9.79 21.61
CA ILE A 788 -33.33 -11.01 21.67
C ILE A 788 -32.26 -10.92 20.59
N GLY A 789 -30.99 -10.98 20.96
CA GLY A 789 -29.88 -11.05 20.02
C GLY A 789 -29.41 -12.50 19.83
N LEU A 790 -29.11 -12.89 18.60
CA LEU A 790 -28.44 -14.15 18.25
C LEU A 790 -27.12 -13.76 17.56
N ALA A 791 -26.02 -13.74 18.32
CA ALA A 791 -24.75 -13.16 17.87
C ALA A 791 -23.64 -14.21 17.93
N SER A 792 -23.45 -14.94 16.82
CA SER A 792 -22.37 -15.93 16.67
C SER A 792 -22.01 -16.12 15.20
N THR A 793 -20.73 -16.35 14.92
CA THR A 793 -20.24 -16.68 13.57
C THR A 793 -20.54 -18.12 13.17
N THR A 794 -21.04 -18.95 14.10
CA THR A 794 -21.48 -20.32 13.85
C THR A 794 -22.94 -20.48 14.24
N ALA A 795 -23.66 -21.37 13.55
CA ALA A 795 -25.05 -21.68 13.88
C ALA A 795 -25.21 -21.96 15.38
N LEU A 796 -26.16 -21.26 16.00
CA LEU A 796 -26.51 -21.48 17.39
C LEU A 796 -27.53 -22.63 17.44
N THR A 797 -27.26 -23.67 18.23
CA THR A 797 -28.12 -24.86 18.30
C THR A 797 -28.74 -25.02 19.69
N GLY A 798 -30.06 -25.24 19.74
CA GLY A 798 -30.80 -25.68 20.92
C GLY A 798 -30.78 -24.77 22.16
N GLY A 799 -31.19 -23.50 22.02
CA GLY A 799 -31.47 -22.61 23.16
C GLY A 799 -32.96 -22.27 23.31
N SER A 800 -33.39 -21.88 24.51
CA SER A 800 -34.76 -21.47 24.83
C SER A 800 -34.80 -20.10 25.51
N VAL A 801 -35.77 -19.25 25.17
CA VAL A 801 -36.05 -17.99 25.86
C VAL A 801 -37.51 -17.96 26.30
N VAL A 802 -37.73 -17.92 27.61
CA VAL A 802 -39.03 -17.74 28.25
C VAL A 802 -39.22 -16.26 28.59
N ALA A 803 -40.23 -15.61 28.02
CA ALA A 803 -40.52 -14.19 28.20
C ALA A 803 -42.00 -13.99 28.61
N ALA A 804 -42.27 -14.13 29.91
CA ALA A 804 -43.64 -14.03 30.43
C ALA A 804 -44.15 -12.58 30.45
N GLY A 805 -45.34 -12.34 29.88
CA GLY A 805 -46.02 -11.05 29.92
C GLY A 805 -45.46 -9.98 28.98
N VAL A 806 -44.69 -10.34 27.96
CA VAL A 806 -44.14 -9.41 26.97
C VAL A 806 -44.94 -9.50 25.67
N GLU A 807 -45.45 -8.38 25.15
CA GLU A 807 -46.29 -8.35 23.94
C GLU A 807 -45.51 -8.31 22.63
N THR A 808 -44.31 -7.71 22.61
CA THR A 808 -43.47 -7.58 21.41
C THR A 808 -42.10 -8.20 21.62
N ILE A 809 -41.73 -9.15 20.76
CA ILE A 809 -40.40 -9.76 20.74
C ILE A 809 -39.68 -9.34 19.46
N ASN A 810 -38.54 -8.67 19.59
CA ASN A 810 -37.66 -8.41 18.46
C ASN A 810 -36.50 -9.39 18.50
N ILE A 811 -36.19 -10.06 17.41
CA ILE A 811 -35.09 -11.01 17.27
C ILE A 811 -34.09 -10.42 16.26
N SER A 812 -32.84 -10.24 16.67
CA SER A 812 -31.75 -9.78 15.83
C SER A 812 -30.76 -10.92 15.60
N ALA A 813 -30.83 -11.56 14.43
CA ALA A 813 -29.92 -12.60 13.96
C ALA A 813 -28.82 -11.98 13.08
N ALA A 814 -27.92 -11.24 13.71
CA ALA A 814 -26.82 -10.56 13.02
C ALA A 814 -25.51 -11.36 13.15
N ASP A 815 -24.70 -11.35 12.10
CA ASP A 815 -23.34 -11.89 12.13
C ASP A 815 -22.51 -11.14 13.18
N ALA A 816 -21.80 -11.90 14.02
CA ALA A 816 -20.89 -11.35 15.02
C ALA A 816 -19.57 -10.85 14.41
N ALA A 817 -19.26 -11.21 13.16
CA ALA A 817 -18.04 -10.81 12.45
C ALA A 817 -18.25 -9.64 11.46
N ALA A 818 -17.13 -9.05 11.01
CA ALA A 818 -17.11 -7.98 10.02
C ALA A 818 -17.67 -8.45 8.65
N ALA A 819 -18.21 -7.51 7.88
CA ALA A 819 -18.90 -7.79 6.61
C ALA A 819 -18.18 -8.82 5.71
N GLY A 820 -18.80 -9.98 5.49
CA GLY A 820 -18.34 -11.01 4.56
C GLY A 820 -18.25 -12.45 5.07
N SER A 821 -18.62 -12.76 6.32
CA SER A 821 -18.81 -14.18 6.70
C SER A 821 -20.06 -14.73 6.05
N SER A 822 -20.07 -16.04 5.76
CA SER A 822 -21.28 -16.72 5.31
C SER A 822 -22.33 -16.72 6.39
N ALA A 823 -23.56 -16.33 6.03
CA ALA A 823 -24.71 -16.47 6.90
C ALA A 823 -24.88 -17.91 7.43
N VAL A 824 -25.54 -18.02 8.59
CA VAL A 824 -25.88 -19.29 9.25
C VAL A 824 -27.35 -19.29 9.66
N VAL A 825 -27.95 -20.47 9.85
CA VAL A 825 -29.30 -20.58 10.43
C VAL A 825 -29.18 -20.86 11.92
N HIS A 826 -29.70 -19.98 12.77
CA HIS A 826 -29.78 -20.18 14.22
C HIS A 826 -31.05 -20.93 14.61
N GLU A 827 -31.01 -21.67 15.71
CA GLU A 827 -32.18 -22.30 16.32
C GLU A 827 -32.56 -21.57 17.63
N LEU A 828 -33.83 -21.23 17.77
CA LEU A 828 -34.39 -20.63 18.99
C LEU A 828 -35.73 -21.26 19.34
N THR A 829 -35.89 -21.70 20.58
CA THR A 829 -37.22 -21.97 21.17
C THR A 829 -37.69 -20.73 21.91
N LEU A 830 -38.90 -20.26 21.61
CA LEU A 830 -39.50 -19.10 22.26
C LEU A 830 -40.73 -19.53 23.05
N GLU A 831 -40.79 -19.16 24.33
CA GLU A 831 -41.97 -19.31 25.18
C GLU A 831 -42.42 -17.94 25.69
N ALA A 832 -43.26 -17.27 24.92
CA ALA A 832 -43.78 -15.92 25.15
C ALA A 832 -45.31 -15.90 24.95
N VAL A 833 -46.05 -16.50 25.88
CA VAL A 833 -47.51 -16.72 25.77
C VAL A 833 -48.32 -15.42 25.59
N ALA A 834 -47.78 -14.27 26.04
CA ALA A 834 -48.40 -12.96 25.88
C ALA A 834 -47.99 -12.22 24.59
N ALA A 835 -47.02 -12.73 23.84
CA ALA A 835 -46.51 -12.07 22.64
C ALA A 835 -47.60 -12.05 21.56
N THR A 836 -47.84 -10.86 21.01
CA THR A 836 -48.73 -10.63 19.88
C THR A 836 -47.94 -10.34 18.60
N SER A 837 -46.72 -9.83 18.74
CA SER A 837 -45.84 -9.47 17.63
C SER A 837 -44.45 -10.05 17.82
N VAL A 838 -43.92 -10.67 16.77
CA VAL A 838 -42.52 -11.09 16.66
C VAL A 838 -41.92 -10.45 15.41
N VAL A 839 -40.79 -9.77 15.55
CA VAL A 839 -40.06 -9.16 14.43
C VAL A 839 -38.67 -9.79 14.36
N VAL A 840 -38.24 -10.26 13.19
CA VAL A 840 -36.91 -10.83 12.96
C VAL A 840 -36.13 -9.95 11.99
N THR A 841 -34.89 -9.64 12.37
CA THR A 841 -33.98 -8.78 11.60
C THR A 841 -32.58 -9.38 11.57
N GLY A 842 -31.75 -8.97 10.62
CA GLY A 842 -30.32 -9.33 10.58
C GLY A 842 -29.90 -9.91 9.24
N ASN A 843 -28.84 -10.71 9.24
CA ASN A 843 -28.26 -11.32 8.04
C ASN A 843 -27.97 -12.82 8.23
N ASN A 844 -28.59 -13.45 9.22
CA ASN A 844 -28.59 -14.88 9.47
C ASN A 844 -30.04 -15.39 9.49
N GLY A 845 -30.25 -16.64 9.07
CA GLY A 845 -31.54 -17.32 9.17
C GLY A 845 -31.89 -17.72 10.60
N VAL A 846 -33.18 -18.00 10.83
CA VAL A 846 -33.70 -18.38 12.15
C VAL A 846 -34.76 -19.48 12.02
N ASN A 847 -34.49 -20.64 12.63
CA ASN A 847 -35.50 -21.66 12.91
C ASN A 847 -36.14 -21.40 14.27
N LEU A 848 -37.35 -20.83 14.27
CA LEU A 848 -38.07 -20.45 15.48
C LEU A 848 -39.08 -21.53 15.87
N THR A 849 -38.79 -22.25 16.96
CA THR A 849 -39.77 -23.14 17.60
C THR A 849 -40.72 -22.32 18.45
N ASN A 850 -42.00 -22.26 18.03
CA ASN A 850 -43.01 -21.34 18.56
C ASN A 850 -44.09 -22.01 19.44
N THR A 851 -43.85 -23.22 19.92
CA THR A 851 -44.82 -24.04 20.66
C THR A 851 -45.42 -23.30 21.86
N GLY A 852 -46.75 -23.19 21.91
CA GLY A 852 -47.48 -22.60 23.04
C GLY A 852 -47.73 -21.08 22.96
N ASN A 853 -47.16 -20.38 21.98
CA ASN A 853 -47.35 -18.93 21.78
C ASN A 853 -48.60 -18.64 20.95
N VAL A 854 -49.76 -18.91 21.54
CA VAL A 854 -51.07 -18.85 20.86
C VAL A 854 -51.55 -17.43 20.54
N ALA A 855 -50.92 -16.39 21.09
CA ALA A 855 -51.35 -15.00 20.98
C ALA A 855 -50.70 -14.22 19.82
N ILE A 856 -49.71 -14.81 19.13
CA ILE A 856 -49.00 -14.15 18.04
C ILE A 856 -49.95 -13.97 16.84
N THR A 857 -50.16 -12.72 16.45
CA THR A 857 -50.94 -12.33 15.26
C THR A 857 -50.09 -11.63 14.21
N SER A 858 -48.85 -11.29 14.53
CA SER A 858 -47.89 -10.70 13.59
C SER A 858 -46.52 -11.35 13.74
N PHE A 859 -46.03 -11.97 12.67
CA PHE A 859 -44.64 -12.43 12.52
C PHE A 859 -44.03 -11.74 11.30
N ASP A 860 -43.02 -10.91 11.51
CA ASP A 860 -42.39 -10.13 10.43
C ASP A 860 -40.88 -10.36 10.41
N ALA A 861 -40.41 -11.17 9.46
CA ALA A 861 -38.99 -11.41 9.21
C ALA A 861 -38.46 -10.66 7.97
N SER A 862 -39.19 -9.64 7.48
CA SER A 862 -38.76 -8.83 6.33
C SER A 862 -37.45 -8.07 6.53
N GLY A 863 -36.96 -7.97 7.79
CA GLY A 863 -35.68 -7.38 8.12
C GLY A 863 -34.48 -8.32 7.99
N VAL A 864 -34.67 -9.60 7.61
CA VAL A 864 -33.59 -10.54 7.32
C VAL A 864 -33.10 -10.29 5.88
N VAL A 865 -31.86 -9.83 5.73
CA VAL A 865 -31.27 -9.41 4.45
C VAL A 865 -29.81 -9.82 4.33
N ALA A 866 -29.34 -10.09 3.10
CA ALA A 866 -27.94 -10.41 2.83
C ALA A 866 -27.01 -9.20 3.07
N ASN A 867 -25.77 -9.45 3.53
CA ASN A 867 -24.78 -8.40 3.84
C ASN A 867 -23.95 -7.95 2.61
N GLY A 868 -24.56 -7.96 1.42
CA GLY A 868 -23.93 -7.46 0.19
C GLY A 868 -22.83 -8.36 -0.43
N THR A 869 -22.42 -9.45 0.22
CA THR A 869 -21.53 -10.49 -0.36
C THR A 869 -22.35 -11.66 -0.88
N ALA A 870 -23.02 -11.48 -2.02
CA ALA A 870 -23.99 -12.41 -2.60
C ALA A 870 -23.48 -13.85 -2.87
N THR A 871 -22.18 -14.13 -2.74
CA THR A 871 -21.63 -15.49 -2.88
C THR A 871 -21.49 -16.24 -1.55
N ALA A 872 -21.53 -15.55 -0.41
CA ALA A 872 -21.38 -16.14 0.93
C ALA A 872 -22.74 -16.34 1.62
N ASP A 873 -23.68 -15.45 1.35
CA ASP A 873 -25.08 -15.54 1.81
C ASP A 873 -25.92 -16.17 0.71
N THR A 874 -26.48 -17.33 1.01
CA THR A 874 -27.34 -18.13 0.14
C THR A 874 -28.78 -18.08 0.63
N ALA A 875 -29.76 -18.36 -0.22
CA ALA A 875 -31.14 -18.46 0.24
C ALA A 875 -31.31 -19.52 1.36
N ALA A 876 -30.50 -20.59 1.36
CA ALA A 876 -30.58 -21.63 2.39
C ALA A 876 -30.09 -21.20 3.78
N ASN A 877 -29.15 -20.25 3.89
CA ASN A 877 -28.59 -19.83 5.18
C ASN A 877 -29.19 -18.51 5.72
N LEU A 878 -30.05 -17.87 4.94
CA LEU A 878 -30.94 -16.78 5.39
C LEU A 878 -32.34 -17.28 5.79
N ALA A 879 -32.66 -18.55 5.49
CA ALA A 879 -33.96 -19.16 5.71
C ALA A 879 -34.52 -18.96 7.13
N VAL A 880 -35.80 -18.61 7.19
CA VAL A 880 -36.61 -18.47 8.38
C VAL A 880 -37.66 -19.58 8.43
N THR A 881 -37.84 -20.19 9.61
CA THR A 881 -38.90 -21.18 9.84
C THR A 881 -39.81 -20.70 10.96
N PHE A 882 -41.12 -20.63 10.68
CA PHE A 882 -42.13 -20.23 11.64
C PHE A 882 -43.46 -20.99 11.42
N VAL A 883 -44.01 -21.51 12.52
CA VAL A 883 -45.33 -22.16 12.56
C VAL A 883 -46.20 -21.43 13.58
N SER A 884 -47.34 -20.91 13.13
CA SER A 884 -48.31 -20.29 14.02
C SER A 884 -49.01 -21.35 14.88
N GLU A 885 -49.06 -21.11 16.20
CA GLU A 885 -49.82 -21.92 17.16
C GLU A 885 -51.17 -21.27 17.53
N ASN A 886 -51.54 -20.19 16.84
CA ASN A 886 -52.81 -19.51 17.06
C ASN A 886 -53.95 -20.43 16.61
N THR A 887 -54.73 -20.94 17.57
CA THR A 887 -55.86 -21.84 17.31
C THR A 887 -57.21 -21.13 17.35
N THR A 888 -57.22 -19.79 17.45
CA THR A 888 -58.45 -19.02 17.58
C THR A 888 -58.98 -18.59 16.22
N ALA A 889 -60.13 -19.15 15.81
CA ALA A 889 -60.75 -18.91 14.49
C ALA A 889 -61.12 -17.43 14.18
N SER A 890 -60.90 -16.48 15.09
CA SER A 890 -61.20 -15.06 14.91
C SER A 890 -59.97 -14.15 14.87
N ALA A 891 -58.76 -14.66 15.09
CA ALA A 891 -57.54 -13.86 15.12
C ALA A 891 -56.63 -14.22 13.94
N ALA A 892 -56.84 -13.52 12.83
CA ALA A 892 -55.98 -13.55 11.65
C ALA A 892 -54.51 -13.32 12.02
N VAL A 893 -53.60 -14.07 11.40
CA VAL A 893 -52.16 -13.91 11.53
C VAL A 893 -51.58 -13.33 10.23
N SER A 894 -50.71 -12.33 10.39
CA SER A 894 -49.88 -11.79 9.32
C SER A 894 -48.46 -12.35 9.46
N ILE A 895 -47.95 -13.02 8.43
CA ILE A 895 -46.62 -13.64 8.40
C ILE A 895 -45.83 -13.11 7.20
N THR A 896 -44.58 -12.71 7.40
CA THR A 896 -43.65 -12.33 6.32
C THR A 896 -42.30 -13.00 6.53
N GLY A 897 -41.78 -13.72 5.53
CA GLY A 897 -40.52 -14.51 5.61
C GLY A 897 -39.25 -13.68 5.38
N GLY A 898 -39.25 -12.80 4.37
CA GLY A 898 -38.12 -11.92 4.10
C GLY A 898 -37.21 -12.47 3.00
N ALA A 899 -35.91 -12.57 3.25
CA ALA A 899 -34.97 -13.21 2.33
C ALA A 899 -34.58 -14.60 2.84
N GLY A 900 -34.53 -15.60 1.96
CA GLY A 900 -34.20 -16.96 2.33
C GLY A 900 -35.17 -17.97 1.70
N ASN A 901 -34.87 -19.26 1.78
CA ASN A 901 -35.85 -20.31 1.46
C ASN A 901 -36.68 -20.57 2.72
N ASP A 902 -37.76 -19.82 2.90
CA ASP A 902 -38.50 -19.78 4.15
C ASP A 902 -39.51 -20.92 4.27
N THR A 903 -39.83 -21.32 5.50
CA THR A 903 -40.89 -22.29 5.80
C THR A 903 -41.89 -21.68 6.76
N LEU A 904 -43.06 -21.33 6.23
CA LEU A 904 -44.06 -20.52 6.91
C LEU A 904 -45.39 -21.27 6.99
N THR A 905 -45.97 -21.37 8.18
CA THR A 905 -47.29 -21.99 8.38
C THR A 905 -48.21 -21.06 9.17
N GLY A 906 -49.37 -20.79 8.58
CA GLY A 906 -50.47 -20.03 9.14
C GLY A 906 -51.19 -20.75 10.29
N SER A 907 -52.39 -20.27 10.58
CA SER A 907 -53.25 -20.63 11.70
C SER A 907 -54.54 -21.28 11.19
N VAL A 908 -55.54 -21.45 12.05
CA VAL A 908 -56.88 -21.93 11.63
C VAL A 908 -57.87 -20.79 11.33
N ALA A 909 -57.37 -19.54 11.26
CA ALA A 909 -58.13 -18.33 10.99
C ALA A 909 -57.86 -17.82 9.56
N ILE A 910 -58.38 -16.64 9.21
CA ILE A 910 -58.12 -16.02 7.90
C ILE A 910 -56.74 -15.35 7.96
N ASP A 911 -55.75 -15.90 7.27
CA ASP A 911 -54.36 -15.45 7.38
C ASP A 911 -53.87 -14.68 6.16
N THR A 912 -52.77 -13.94 6.35
CA THR A 912 -52.02 -13.28 5.28
C THR A 912 -50.56 -13.68 5.40
N ILE A 913 -50.04 -14.41 4.41
CA ILE A 913 -48.65 -14.89 4.40
C ILE A 913 -47.96 -14.39 3.14
N ASN A 914 -46.76 -13.82 3.31
CA ASN A 914 -45.87 -13.43 2.23
C ASN A 914 -44.51 -14.14 2.43
N GLY A 915 -44.10 -14.99 1.49
CA GLY A 915 -42.82 -15.69 1.53
C GLY A 915 -41.67 -14.70 1.48
N GLY A 916 -41.55 -13.98 0.37
CA GLY A 916 -40.56 -12.93 0.19
C GLY A 916 -39.63 -13.27 -0.96
N ALA A 917 -38.34 -13.45 -0.70
CA ALA A 917 -37.34 -13.77 -1.72
C ALA A 917 -36.61 -15.06 -1.39
N GLY A 918 -36.68 -16.04 -2.29
CA GLY A 918 -36.10 -17.38 -2.17
C GLY A 918 -37.15 -18.44 -2.49
N ASN A 919 -36.78 -19.72 -2.44
CA ASN A 919 -37.73 -20.79 -2.72
C ASN A 919 -38.47 -21.14 -1.42
N ASP A 920 -39.67 -20.59 -1.25
CA ASP A 920 -40.42 -20.65 0.00
C ASP A 920 -41.38 -21.85 0.05
N THR A 921 -41.70 -22.30 1.26
CA THR A 921 -42.73 -23.30 1.54
C THR A 921 -43.78 -22.68 2.45
N ILE A 922 -44.99 -22.47 1.92
CA ILE A 922 -46.08 -21.75 2.58
C ILE A 922 -47.30 -22.67 2.78
N GLY A 923 -47.83 -22.72 4.00
CA GLY A 923 -49.07 -23.42 4.33
C GLY A 923 -50.08 -22.52 5.04
N GLY A 924 -51.28 -22.33 4.48
CA GLY A 924 -52.38 -21.54 5.11
C GLY A 924 -53.11 -22.28 6.23
N LEU A 925 -53.19 -23.61 6.14
CA LEU A 925 -53.96 -24.53 7.01
C LEU A 925 -55.48 -24.45 6.83
N ALA A 926 -56.20 -23.63 7.59
CA ALA A 926 -57.64 -23.53 7.48
C ALA A 926 -58.05 -22.07 7.61
N GLY A 927 -58.98 -21.59 6.79
CA GLY A 927 -59.21 -20.17 6.73
C GLY A 927 -59.83 -19.72 5.42
N ALA A 928 -59.57 -18.49 5.03
CA ALA A 928 -59.85 -18.01 3.68
C ALA A 928 -58.67 -17.11 3.33
N ASP A 929 -57.54 -17.76 3.12
CA ASP A 929 -56.23 -17.18 3.32
C ASP A 929 -55.75 -16.41 2.10
N VAL A 930 -54.84 -15.45 2.32
CA VAL A 930 -54.14 -14.74 1.26
C VAL A 930 -52.67 -15.11 1.34
N LEU A 931 -52.24 -15.97 0.42
CA LEU A 931 -50.88 -16.51 0.38
C LEU A 931 -50.15 -15.98 -0.87
N ASN A 932 -48.98 -15.40 -0.66
CA ASN A 932 -48.09 -14.90 -1.71
C ASN A 932 -46.71 -15.54 -1.56
N GLY A 933 -46.21 -16.21 -2.60
CA GLY A 933 -44.87 -16.81 -2.65
C GLY A 933 -43.81 -15.72 -2.66
N GLY A 934 -43.73 -14.98 -3.77
CA GLY A 934 -42.81 -13.84 -3.90
C GLY A 934 -41.84 -14.04 -5.04
N GLU A 935 -40.54 -13.86 -4.81
CA GLU A 935 -39.49 -14.19 -5.78
C GLU A 935 -38.94 -15.58 -5.49
N GLY A 936 -38.85 -16.48 -6.47
CA GLY A 936 -38.29 -17.83 -6.30
C GLY A 936 -39.26 -18.92 -6.74
N ASN A 937 -38.86 -20.18 -6.61
CA ASN A 937 -39.75 -21.31 -6.93
C ASN A 937 -40.46 -21.76 -5.65
N ASP A 938 -41.68 -21.29 -5.46
CA ASP A 938 -42.40 -21.45 -4.20
C ASP A 938 -43.28 -22.70 -4.19
N THR A 939 -43.55 -23.24 -3.00
CA THR A 939 -44.54 -24.30 -2.79
C THR A 939 -45.63 -23.80 -1.85
N ILE A 940 -46.85 -23.64 -2.37
CA ILE A 940 -47.95 -22.99 -1.67
C ILE A 940 -49.11 -23.98 -1.49
N THR A 941 -49.51 -24.22 -0.23
CA THR A 941 -50.67 -25.02 0.15
C THR A 941 -51.70 -24.13 0.86
N GLY A 942 -52.85 -23.87 0.24
CA GLY A 942 -53.95 -23.10 0.86
C GLY A 942 -54.51 -23.83 2.08
N GLY A 943 -54.97 -25.07 1.86
CA GLY A 943 -55.60 -25.88 2.88
C GLY A 943 -57.12 -25.70 2.88
N ALA A 944 -57.76 -25.94 4.03
CA ALA A 944 -59.21 -25.92 4.14
C ALA A 944 -59.75 -24.48 4.14
N GLY A 945 -60.18 -23.97 3.00
CA GLY A 945 -60.66 -22.60 2.94
C GLY A 945 -61.21 -22.17 1.58
N ILE A 946 -61.51 -20.88 1.43
CA ILE A 946 -61.55 -20.28 0.09
C ILE A 946 -60.35 -19.36 0.00
N ASP A 947 -59.26 -19.90 -0.50
CA ASP A 947 -57.96 -19.22 -0.45
C ASP A 947 -57.67 -18.44 -1.74
N THR A 948 -56.86 -17.41 -1.60
CA THR A 948 -56.27 -16.63 -2.69
C THR A 948 -54.78 -16.87 -2.69
N LEU A 949 -54.29 -17.56 -3.72
CA LEU A 949 -52.89 -17.96 -3.86
C LEU A 949 -52.23 -17.15 -4.98
N THR A 950 -51.02 -16.66 -4.74
CA THR A 950 -50.22 -15.92 -5.72
C THR A 950 -48.81 -16.50 -5.66
N GLY A 951 -48.29 -16.97 -6.79
CA GLY A 951 -46.96 -17.58 -6.86
C GLY A 951 -45.89 -16.50 -6.84
N GLY A 952 -46.02 -15.52 -7.74
CA GLY A 952 -45.06 -14.45 -7.92
C GLY A 952 -44.10 -14.74 -9.09
N GLU A 953 -42.81 -14.45 -8.91
CA GLU A 953 -41.78 -14.69 -9.92
C GLU A 953 -41.14 -16.06 -9.73
N GLY A 954 -41.36 -17.00 -10.64
CA GLY A 954 -40.63 -18.26 -10.62
C GLY A 954 -41.41 -19.41 -11.23
N ALA A 955 -41.02 -20.64 -10.88
CA ALA A 955 -41.70 -21.86 -11.25
C ALA A 955 -42.40 -22.45 -10.01
N ASP A 956 -43.60 -21.97 -9.73
CA ASP A 956 -44.27 -22.23 -8.46
C ASP A 956 -45.06 -23.54 -8.46
N ILE A 957 -45.33 -24.09 -7.28
CA ILE A 957 -46.12 -25.30 -7.08
C ILE A 957 -47.30 -24.98 -6.16
N PHE A 958 -48.50 -24.99 -6.71
CA PHE A 958 -49.74 -24.89 -5.94
C PHE A 958 -50.23 -26.29 -5.58
N VAL A 959 -50.22 -26.62 -4.29
CA VAL A 959 -50.61 -27.93 -3.78
C VAL A 959 -52.06 -27.89 -3.31
N PHE A 960 -52.89 -28.74 -3.91
CA PHE A 960 -54.28 -28.94 -3.50
C PHE A 960 -54.37 -30.28 -2.78
N ALA A 961 -54.86 -30.26 -1.54
CA ALA A 961 -54.87 -31.42 -0.66
C ALA A 961 -56.28 -32.01 -0.52
N ALA A 962 -56.39 -33.28 -0.11
CA ALA A 962 -57.69 -33.90 0.18
C ALA A 962 -58.52 -33.17 1.28
N GLY A 963 -57.90 -32.25 2.04
CA GLY A 963 -58.55 -31.39 3.03
C GLY A 963 -59.45 -30.30 2.43
N ASP A 964 -59.27 -29.98 1.15
CA ASP A 964 -60.02 -28.94 0.43
C ASP A 964 -61.44 -29.42 0.03
N ALA A 965 -61.71 -30.73 0.18
CA ALA A 965 -62.87 -31.44 -0.38
C ALA A 965 -64.23 -31.18 0.31
N GLY A 966 -64.39 -30.09 1.07
CA GLY A 966 -65.60 -29.82 1.89
C GLY A 966 -66.31 -28.49 1.64
N ILE A 967 -65.75 -27.59 0.84
CA ILE A 967 -66.22 -26.20 0.76
C ILE A 967 -67.00 -25.98 -0.55
N THR A 968 -68.09 -25.22 -0.45
CA THR A 968 -68.92 -24.82 -1.61
C THR A 968 -68.34 -23.60 -2.34
N GLY A 969 -67.02 -23.52 -2.42
CA GLY A 969 -66.24 -22.41 -2.96
C GLY A 969 -65.07 -22.91 -3.81
N THR A 970 -64.32 -21.98 -4.39
CA THR A 970 -63.17 -22.26 -5.27
C THR A 970 -61.96 -21.50 -4.76
N GLU A 971 -60.86 -22.18 -4.48
CA GLU A 971 -59.56 -21.55 -4.30
C GLU A 971 -59.17 -20.84 -5.60
N ARG A 972 -58.45 -19.73 -5.48
CA ARG A 972 -58.12 -18.87 -6.61
C ARG A 972 -56.62 -18.64 -6.67
N VAL A 973 -55.97 -19.20 -7.68
CA VAL A 973 -54.62 -18.79 -8.09
C VAL A 973 -54.74 -17.51 -8.94
N THR A 974 -54.00 -16.45 -8.59
CA THR A 974 -54.20 -15.13 -9.20
C THR A 974 -53.34 -14.85 -10.43
N ASP A 975 -52.24 -15.60 -10.61
CA ASP A 975 -51.16 -15.29 -11.55
C ASP A 975 -50.59 -16.50 -12.31
N PHE A 976 -51.30 -17.64 -12.33
CA PHE A 976 -50.80 -18.91 -12.90
C PHE A 976 -50.19 -18.76 -14.31
N SER A 977 -48.91 -19.08 -14.43
CA SER A 977 -48.09 -18.96 -15.65
C SER A 977 -47.82 -20.32 -16.31
N ILE A 978 -48.13 -20.45 -17.60
CA ILE A 978 -47.89 -21.69 -18.38
C ILE A 978 -46.61 -21.67 -19.23
N ALA A 979 -45.73 -20.69 -19.00
CA ALA A 979 -44.49 -20.55 -19.77
C ALA A 979 -43.51 -21.72 -19.54
N LEU A 980 -42.46 -21.80 -20.36
CA LEU A 980 -41.39 -22.80 -20.20
C LEU A 980 -40.65 -22.53 -18.89
N GLY A 981 -40.86 -23.38 -17.89
CA GLY A 981 -40.43 -23.12 -16.51
C GLY A 981 -41.41 -22.28 -15.69
N GLY A 982 -42.69 -22.27 -16.04
CA GLY A 982 -43.77 -21.68 -15.24
C GLY A 982 -44.39 -22.66 -14.24
N ASP A 983 -45.55 -22.28 -13.72
CA ASP A 983 -46.17 -22.84 -12.53
C ASP A 983 -46.75 -24.24 -12.73
N LYS A 984 -46.90 -24.95 -11.62
CA LYS A 984 -47.40 -26.31 -11.53
C LYS A 984 -48.55 -26.40 -10.55
N LEU A 985 -49.46 -27.30 -10.87
CA LEU A 985 -50.56 -27.67 -10.01
C LEU A 985 -50.31 -29.10 -9.50
N ASP A 986 -50.07 -29.27 -8.20
CA ASP A 986 -49.96 -30.59 -7.59
C ASP A 986 -51.33 -31.05 -7.08
N LEU A 987 -51.89 -32.05 -7.77
CA LEU A 987 -53.15 -32.71 -7.44
C LEU A 987 -52.95 -34.13 -6.86
N SER A 988 -51.69 -34.53 -6.59
CA SER A 988 -51.32 -35.91 -6.26
C SER A 988 -52.00 -36.44 -5.00
N THR A 989 -52.46 -35.56 -4.11
CA THR A 989 -53.13 -35.90 -2.86
C THR A 989 -54.65 -35.67 -2.90
N THR A 990 -55.22 -35.18 -4.01
CA THR A 990 -56.66 -34.95 -4.15
C THR A 990 -57.42 -36.22 -4.57
N THR A 991 -58.59 -36.45 -3.99
CA THR A 991 -59.58 -37.37 -4.59
C THR A 991 -60.41 -36.58 -5.58
N LEU A 992 -60.14 -36.68 -6.89
CA LEU A 992 -61.02 -36.08 -7.91
C LEU A 992 -62.43 -36.67 -7.78
N VAL A 993 -63.35 -35.91 -7.18
CA VAL A 993 -64.78 -36.23 -7.20
C VAL A 993 -65.27 -35.99 -8.63
N ALA A 994 -66.06 -36.92 -9.16
CA ALA A 994 -66.43 -37.06 -10.57
C ALA A 994 -67.17 -35.86 -11.24
N ASP A 995 -67.27 -34.71 -10.56
CA ASP A 995 -67.97 -33.49 -10.99
C ASP A 995 -67.03 -32.36 -11.45
N VAL A 996 -65.76 -32.65 -11.76
CA VAL A 996 -64.93 -31.70 -12.53
C VAL A 996 -65.39 -31.75 -14.00
N THR A 997 -66.50 -31.07 -14.30
CA THR A 997 -66.90 -30.81 -15.68
C THR A 997 -65.92 -29.83 -16.31
N ALA A 998 -65.47 -30.11 -17.53
CA ALA A 998 -64.48 -29.29 -18.26
C ALA A 998 -64.82 -27.79 -18.32
N SER A 999 -66.09 -27.42 -18.12
CA SER A 999 -66.55 -26.03 -18.03
C SER A 999 -65.92 -25.23 -16.87
N ASN A 1000 -65.53 -25.88 -15.77
CA ASN A 1000 -64.99 -25.20 -14.58
C ASN A 1000 -63.49 -24.92 -14.68
N ILE A 1001 -62.74 -25.72 -15.46
CA ILE A 1001 -61.31 -25.47 -15.73
C ILE A 1001 -61.15 -24.36 -16.79
N THR A 1002 -62.05 -24.30 -17.78
CA THR A 1002 -61.98 -23.31 -18.87
C THR A 1002 -62.35 -21.88 -18.46
N SER A 1003 -63.15 -21.68 -17.39
CA SER A 1003 -63.55 -20.33 -16.95
C SER A 1003 -62.45 -19.60 -16.15
N ALA A 1004 -61.47 -20.32 -15.61
CA ALA A 1004 -60.37 -19.77 -14.81
C ALA A 1004 -59.19 -19.24 -15.65
N ILE A 1005 -59.05 -19.67 -16.91
CA ILE A 1005 -57.90 -19.35 -17.78
C ILE A 1005 -58.27 -18.25 -18.80
N ASN A 1006 -59.08 -17.28 -18.39
CA ASN A 1006 -59.97 -16.53 -19.30
C ASN A 1006 -59.25 -15.75 -20.43
N GLY A 1007 -59.41 -16.18 -21.69
CA GLY A 1007 -58.90 -15.43 -22.86
C GLY A 1007 -59.00 -16.06 -24.25
N ALA A 1008 -60.16 -16.63 -24.62
CA ALA A 1008 -60.54 -17.14 -25.95
C ALA A 1008 -60.19 -18.60 -26.34
N VAL A 1009 -61.21 -19.24 -26.94
CA VAL A 1009 -61.28 -20.49 -27.76
C VAL A 1009 -61.68 -21.79 -27.03
N ASP A 1010 -62.80 -22.36 -27.50
CA ASP A 1010 -63.43 -23.62 -27.09
C ASP A 1010 -62.49 -24.83 -27.25
N LEU A 1011 -61.79 -25.19 -26.17
CA LEU A 1011 -60.98 -26.41 -26.09
C LEU A 1011 -61.68 -27.41 -25.17
N THR A 1012 -62.13 -28.54 -25.71
CA THR A 1012 -62.68 -29.62 -24.87
C THR A 1012 -61.54 -30.58 -24.51
N ALA A 1013 -61.21 -30.69 -23.22
CA ALA A 1013 -60.30 -31.70 -22.70
C ALA A 1013 -61.10 -32.86 -22.11
N THR A 1014 -60.87 -34.08 -22.57
CA THR A 1014 -61.44 -35.29 -21.94
C THR A 1014 -60.31 -36.17 -21.42
N VAL A 1015 -60.36 -36.52 -20.13
CA VAL A 1015 -59.44 -37.49 -19.53
C VAL A 1015 -60.15 -38.84 -19.45
N LYS A 1016 -59.61 -39.83 -20.15
CA LYS A 1016 -59.97 -41.25 -19.96
C LYS A 1016 -58.69 -42.04 -19.78
N ASN A 1017 -58.61 -42.80 -18.71
CA ASN A 1017 -57.48 -43.69 -18.39
C ASN A 1017 -56.12 -42.96 -18.33
N GLY A 1018 -56.09 -41.75 -17.76
CA GLY A 1018 -54.83 -41.00 -17.55
C GLY A 1018 -54.23 -40.33 -18.78
N ILE A 1019 -54.94 -40.31 -19.91
CA ILE A 1019 -54.50 -39.61 -21.13
C ILE A 1019 -55.38 -38.38 -21.38
N ILE A 1020 -54.76 -37.23 -21.65
CA ILE A 1020 -55.42 -35.96 -21.97
C ILE A 1020 -55.55 -35.86 -23.50
N THR A 1021 -56.79 -35.70 -24.01
CA THR A 1021 -57.06 -35.47 -25.44
C THR A 1021 -57.72 -34.10 -25.64
N LEU A 1022 -57.23 -33.31 -26.60
CA LEU A 1022 -57.73 -31.96 -26.93
C LEU A 1022 -58.47 -31.98 -28.28
N GLY A 1023 -59.68 -31.42 -28.37
CA GLY A 1023 -60.43 -31.30 -29.63
C GLY A 1023 -61.51 -30.22 -29.66
N GLY A 1024 -61.71 -29.59 -30.83
CA GLY A 1024 -62.73 -28.55 -31.13
C GLY A 1024 -62.98 -28.40 -32.65
N ALA A 1025 -64.17 -27.92 -33.04
CA ALA A 1025 -64.78 -28.14 -34.36
C ALA A 1025 -64.50 -27.08 -35.46
N ASP A 1026 -63.75 -26.00 -35.20
CA ASP A 1026 -63.55 -24.89 -36.16
C ASP A 1026 -62.09 -24.42 -36.31
N ALA A 1027 -61.12 -25.35 -36.37
CA ALA A 1027 -59.73 -25.03 -36.69
C ALA A 1027 -59.54 -24.79 -38.20
N SER A 1028 -59.69 -23.56 -38.68
CA SER A 1028 -59.18 -23.17 -40.01
C SER A 1028 -57.70 -22.82 -39.90
N LEU A 1029 -56.93 -23.31 -40.87
CA LEU A 1029 -55.47 -23.19 -41.00
C LEU A 1029 -54.90 -21.86 -40.47
N VAL A 1030 -53.78 -21.98 -39.76
CA VAL A 1030 -52.94 -20.93 -39.18
C VAL A 1030 -53.38 -20.49 -37.79
N ASP A 1031 -53.16 -21.36 -36.80
CA ASP A 1031 -52.69 -20.89 -35.51
C ASP A 1031 -51.45 -21.69 -35.10
N THR A 1032 -50.38 -20.96 -34.81
CA THR A 1032 -49.03 -21.53 -34.66
C THR A 1032 -48.91 -21.94 -33.20
N ILE A 1033 -49.05 -23.23 -32.92
CA ILE A 1033 -48.70 -23.77 -31.60
C ILE A 1033 -47.20 -23.54 -31.42
N GLY A 1034 -46.85 -22.55 -30.60
CA GLY A 1034 -45.50 -22.37 -30.10
C GLY A 1034 -45.10 -23.62 -29.31
N GLU A 1035 -44.02 -24.26 -29.74
CA GLU A 1035 -43.24 -25.31 -29.06
C GLU A 1035 -44.00 -26.24 -28.10
N LEU A 1036 -44.53 -27.35 -28.63
CA LEU A 1036 -44.78 -28.54 -27.80
C LEU A 1036 -43.46 -29.32 -27.67
N LYS A 1037 -42.69 -29.04 -26.61
CA LYS A 1037 -41.48 -29.80 -26.29
C LYS A 1037 -41.86 -31.03 -25.46
N LEU A 1038 -41.96 -32.20 -26.10
CA LEU A 1038 -42.06 -33.49 -25.39
C LEU A 1038 -40.66 -33.93 -24.95
N VAL A 1039 -40.35 -33.79 -23.67
CA VAL A 1039 -39.15 -34.39 -23.05
C VAL A 1039 -39.51 -35.83 -22.68
N PHE A 1040 -38.89 -36.80 -23.34
CA PHE A 1040 -38.94 -38.20 -22.88
C PHE A 1040 -37.97 -38.33 -21.71
N GLU A 1041 -38.46 -38.23 -20.48
CA GLU A 1041 -37.67 -38.62 -19.32
C GLU A 1041 -37.56 -40.15 -19.30
N ALA A 1042 -36.32 -40.62 -19.43
CA ALA A 1042 -35.97 -42.02 -19.52
C ALA A 1042 -36.40 -42.80 -18.27
N LEU A 1043 -37.35 -43.72 -18.42
CA LEU A 1043 -37.51 -44.85 -17.50
C LEU A 1043 -36.80 -46.05 -18.12
N GLU A 1044 -35.52 -46.25 -17.75
CA GLU A 1044 -34.77 -47.44 -18.13
C GLU A 1044 -35.44 -48.71 -17.57
N ALA A 1045 -36.16 -49.43 -18.42
CA ALA A 1045 -36.35 -50.86 -18.31
C ALA A 1045 -36.07 -51.49 -19.69
N ALA A 1046 -34.92 -52.15 -19.80
CA ALA A 1046 -34.41 -52.73 -21.04
C ALA A 1046 -35.44 -53.59 -21.80
N GLY A 1047 -35.63 -53.28 -23.09
CA GLY A 1047 -35.91 -54.29 -24.12
C GLY A 1047 -37.25 -54.27 -24.84
N ALA A 1048 -38.08 -53.23 -24.73
CA ALA A 1048 -39.30 -53.10 -25.54
C ALA A 1048 -39.28 -51.81 -26.36
N ALA A 1049 -39.61 -51.90 -27.66
CA ALA A 1049 -39.78 -50.74 -28.53
C ALA A 1049 -40.98 -49.90 -28.07
N ASP A 1050 -40.73 -48.68 -27.59
CA ASP A 1050 -41.81 -47.78 -27.20
C ASP A 1050 -42.46 -47.18 -28.44
N THR A 1051 -43.78 -47.37 -28.53
CA THR A 1051 -44.60 -46.87 -29.64
C THR A 1051 -45.57 -45.84 -29.09
N ALA A 1052 -45.30 -44.56 -29.35
CA ALA A 1052 -46.21 -43.47 -29.01
C ALA A 1052 -47.03 -43.09 -30.25
N ALA A 1053 -48.36 -42.96 -30.09
CA ALA A 1053 -49.24 -42.53 -31.18
C ALA A 1053 -49.85 -41.17 -30.82
N ILE A 1054 -49.59 -40.16 -31.63
CA ILE A 1054 -50.19 -38.83 -31.50
C ILE A 1054 -51.26 -38.70 -32.58
N VAL A 1055 -52.49 -38.35 -32.21
CA VAL A 1055 -53.56 -38.07 -33.18
C VAL A 1055 -53.72 -36.58 -33.31
N TRP A 1056 -53.43 -36.04 -34.49
CA TRP A 1056 -53.58 -34.62 -34.79
C TRP A 1056 -54.29 -34.44 -36.13
N GLY A 1057 -55.29 -33.55 -36.19
CA GLY A 1057 -56.08 -33.29 -37.40
C GLY A 1057 -56.83 -34.50 -37.97
N GLY A 1058 -57.09 -35.53 -37.16
CA GLY A 1058 -57.71 -36.79 -37.60
C GLY A 1058 -56.74 -37.86 -38.13
N ASN A 1059 -55.44 -37.56 -38.18
CA ASN A 1059 -54.39 -38.52 -38.55
C ASN A 1059 -53.66 -39.04 -37.32
N THR A 1060 -53.37 -40.34 -37.28
CA THR A 1060 -52.55 -40.96 -36.24
C THR A 1060 -51.10 -41.03 -36.69
N TYR A 1061 -50.22 -40.32 -35.99
CA TYR A 1061 -48.78 -40.33 -36.16
C TYR A 1061 -48.17 -41.29 -35.14
N VAL A 1062 -47.69 -42.43 -35.62
CA VAL A 1062 -47.05 -43.45 -34.79
C VAL A 1062 -45.54 -43.23 -34.84
N ILE A 1063 -44.98 -42.92 -33.67
CA ILE A 1063 -43.56 -42.73 -33.43
C ILE A 1063 -43.08 -43.99 -32.71
N THR A 1064 -42.16 -44.72 -33.33
CA THR A 1064 -41.59 -45.94 -32.76
C THR A 1064 -40.11 -45.72 -32.56
N ASP A 1065 -39.65 -45.91 -31.33
CA ASP A 1065 -38.22 -46.11 -31.10
C ASP A 1065 -37.86 -47.55 -31.48
N THR A 1066 -37.09 -47.68 -32.56
CA THR A 1066 -36.76 -48.99 -33.14
C THR A 1066 -35.54 -49.66 -32.51
N VAL A 1067 -34.74 -48.99 -31.68
CA VAL A 1067 -33.51 -49.60 -31.13
C VAL A 1067 -33.22 -49.10 -29.72
N GLY A 1068 -33.77 -49.77 -28.71
CA GLY A 1068 -33.56 -49.33 -27.32
C GLY A 1068 -32.08 -49.28 -26.91
N GLY A 1069 -31.63 -48.11 -26.45
CA GLY A 1069 -30.55 -48.02 -25.47
C GLY A 1069 -29.44 -46.97 -25.67
N ALA A 1070 -29.59 -45.92 -26.49
CA ALA A 1070 -28.60 -44.83 -26.47
C ALA A 1070 -29.19 -43.44 -26.79
N ALA A 1071 -28.66 -42.40 -26.12
CA ALA A 1071 -29.16 -41.02 -26.14
C ALA A 1071 -29.23 -40.29 -27.51
N ASN A 1072 -28.98 -40.96 -28.63
CA ASN A 1072 -28.98 -40.40 -29.99
C ASN A 1072 -29.75 -41.30 -31.00
N ASP A 1073 -30.91 -41.81 -30.62
CA ASP A 1073 -31.70 -42.68 -31.50
C ASP A 1073 -32.38 -41.91 -32.65
N ILE A 1074 -32.30 -42.49 -33.86
CA ILE A 1074 -32.95 -41.97 -35.06
C ILE A 1074 -34.42 -42.36 -35.02
N ILE A 1075 -35.29 -41.39 -34.75
CA ILE A 1075 -36.74 -41.58 -34.75
C ILE A 1075 -37.22 -41.76 -36.20
N GLN A 1076 -37.81 -42.92 -36.51
CA GLN A 1076 -38.39 -43.18 -37.84
C GLN A 1076 -39.91 -43.05 -37.81
N LEU A 1077 -40.46 -42.21 -38.69
CA LEU A 1077 -41.90 -42.10 -38.90
C LEU A 1077 -42.38 -43.32 -39.72
N VAL A 1078 -43.07 -44.27 -39.09
CA VAL A 1078 -43.36 -45.60 -39.71
C VAL A 1078 -44.58 -45.59 -40.64
N GLY A 1079 -45.36 -44.51 -40.69
CA GLY A 1079 -46.35 -44.33 -41.75
C GLY A 1079 -47.33 -43.17 -41.52
N VAL A 1080 -47.69 -42.50 -42.62
CA VAL A 1080 -48.80 -41.54 -42.70
C VAL A 1080 -49.74 -42.06 -43.80
N THR A 1081 -51.01 -42.28 -43.47
CA THR A 1081 -51.99 -42.66 -44.50
C THR A 1081 -52.54 -41.40 -45.16
N GLY A 1082 -51.91 -40.97 -46.27
CA GLY A 1082 -52.46 -39.94 -47.17
C GLY A 1082 -51.81 -38.55 -47.12
N ALA A 1083 -50.55 -38.42 -47.52
CA ALA A 1083 -50.00 -37.36 -48.39
C ALA A 1083 -48.46 -37.53 -48.51
N THR A 1084 -47.92 -37.08 -49.64
CA THR A 1084 -46.61 -37.43 -50.20
C THR A 1084 -45.48 -36.44 -49.85
N SER A 1085 -44.39 -36.99 -49.30
CA SER A 1085 -42.99 -36.52 -49.19
C SER A 1085 -42.62 -35.25 -48.38
N LEU A 1086 -41.66 -35.41 -47.46
CA LEU A 1086 -40.80 -34.35 -46.89
C LEU A 1086 -39.32 -34.76 -47.03
N SER A 1087 -38.44 -33.83 -47.41
CA SER A 1087 -36.98 -34.03 -47.49
C SER A 1087 -36.27 -33.43 -46.27
N THR A 1088 -35.25 -34.11 -45.76
CA THR A 1088 -34.44 -33.67 -44.61
C THR A 1088 -33.10 -33.06 -45.04
N THR A 1089 -32.78 -31.87 -44.53
CA THR A 1089 -31.38 -31.45 -44.29
C THR A 1089 -31.32 -30.26 -43.32
N ASP A 1090 -30.88 -30.48 -42.08
CA ASP A 1090 -29.71 -29.84 -41.45
C ASP A 1090 -29.44 -30.44 -40.05
N ALA A 1091 -28.17 -30.39 -39.61
CA ALA A 1091 -27.49 -31.18 -38.60
C ALA A 1091 -27.76 -30.83 -37.12
N ALA A 1092 -28.95 -30.33 -36.78
CA ALA A 1092 -29.30 -29.92 -35.42
C ALA A 1092 -30.55 -30.64 -34.89
N ASN A 1093 -30.53 -31.98 -34.83
CA ASN A 1093 -31.45 -32.88 -34.08
C ASN A 1093 -32.94 -32.50 -33.99
N SER A 1094 -33.48 -31.76 -34.96
CA SER A 1094 -34.83 -31.22 -34.95
C SER A 1094 -35.57 -31.76 -36.16
N ILE A 1095 -36.62 -32.54 -35.90
CA ILE A 1095 -37.53 -33.02 -36.94
C ILE A 1095 -38.57 -31.93 -37.16
N TRP A 1096 -38.47 -31.21 -38.28
CA TRP A 1096 -39.46 -30.24 -38.70
C TRP A 1096 -40.59 -30.96 -39.43
N ILE A 1097 -41.79 -30.97 -38.84
CA ILE A 1097 -43.02 -31.35 -39.53
C ILE A 1097 -43.77 -30.04 -39.81
N SER A 1098 -43.84 -29.61 -41.07
CA SER A 1098 -44.64 -28.45 -41.50
C SER A 1098 -46.10 -28.83 -41.67
#